data_AF-A0A9P9IIQ3-F1
#
_entry.id   AF-A0A9P9IIQ3-F1
#
_cell.length_a   1.000
_cell.length_b   1.000
_cell.length_c   1.000
_cell.angle_alpha   90.00
_cell.angle_beta   90.00
_cell.angle_gamma   90.00
#
_symmetry.space_group_name_H-M   'P 1'
#
loop_
_entity.id
_entity.type
_entity.pdbx_description
1 polymer ?
#
loop_
_entity_poly.entity_id
_entity_poly.type
_entity_poly.pdbx_seq_one_letter_code
_entity_poly.pdbx_strand_id
1 'polypeptide(L)'
;MSADNSHVVHMPPKPNRTISGPGSTSFPKDAMSVDSNEPDLRELNASLQALTDIFPDIQPEVFREMLNSFSEESRLQVITEALLKHNAKWVRGRYRMPAEQEEQREVAHKYKYRNIEQQKDTRGMALAVEDTFRCRAYREAAKEALYQEFKGLSHSTIKAVLAEYNWSYTHARPTLLGLSSKSWRSSITNFLMRRKPPSAKDHPLVLWTTADPKNKRVRTPLLVKTKSDELNSELQHTLIAPELSRLRTEQISLDFALAVKWNEEEAEAADEMYDCECCFTPNALDHMSACDIDGHYICFRCIRHAINAALYDQGWARNINTDLCTLRCIAPITDGVEDCTGCIPLSSITRALLEEKNGEDVAQKLSERFSSEALLKSQLPLIRCPFCSYAEVDDLALPTTNLFAGLRFKRRPLLLAIPLIVCFQVFRIGFQVLVILLSFIAVLNFILPAPFSILAPLQAGLRRIHLKRRGLRFQCLSPACGRTSCLTCSAPWHDPHSCYSSQLDSLRLTLERATTDAIKRTCPNCNLGFVKSEGCNKLVCLCGYSMCYVCREGLANQGYHHFCQHFRDRPGLNCQECNKCDLYKVEDEDAVVKRVRDTAEKEWWATQNPGLGGDALKQTVGRDLNAFDAGNHGMKAVVKAVGNWEAWLERFLDAVVV
;
A
#
# COMPACT_ATOMS: atom_id res chain seq x y z
N MET A 1 -30.46 70.93 11.23
CA MET A 1 -31.23 69.86 11.87
C MET A 1 -30.30 68.65 11.91
N SER A 2 -29.49 68.56 12.96
CA SER A 2 -29.67 67.60 14.07
C SER A 2 -29.35 66.18 13.56
N ALA A 3 -28.06 65.81 13.52
CA ALA A 3 -27.32 65.16 14.61
C ALA A 3 -27.85 63.75 14.92
N ASP A 4 -27.17 62.74 14.39
CA ASP A 4 -26.58 61.67 15.22
C ASP A 4 -25.54 60.90 14.40
N ASN A 5 -24.29 61.01 14.82
CA ASN A 5 -23.11 60.47 14.17
C ASN A 5 -22.35 59.66 15.22
N SER A 6 -22.64 58.35 15.32
CA SER A 6 -21.94 57.46 16.24
C SER A 6 -20.64 56.94 15.62
N HIS A 7 -19.57 57.66 15.89
CA HIS A 7 -18.19 57.25 15.64
C HIS A 7 -17.83 56.02 16.50
N VAL A 8 -17.48 54.90 15.86
CA VAL A 8 -16.77 53.79 16.49
C VAL A 8 -15.28 54.12 16.50
N VAL A 9 -14.74 54.35 17.69
CA VAL A 9 -13.32 54.65 17.92
C VAL A 9 -12.54 53.34 17.93
N HIS A 10 -11.68 53.12 16.93
CA HIS A 10 -10.63 52.11 17.00
C HIS A 10 -9.54 52.57 17.97
N MET A 11 -9.42 51.91 19.12
CA MET A 11 -8.28 52.05 20.01
C MET A 11 -7.12 51.14 19.55
N PRO A 12 -5.88 51.64 19.45
CA PRO A 12 -4.70 50.81 19.19
C PRO A 12 -4.23 50.12 20.49
N PRO A 13 -3.72 48.87 20.42
CA PRO A 13 -3.18 48.21 21.61
C PRO A 13 -1.83 48.83 21.99
N LYS A 14 -1.69 49.17 23.28
CA LYS A 14 -0.43 49.67 23.87
C LYS A 14 0.60 48.53 24.01
N PRO A 15 1.90 48.81 23.78
CA PRO A 15 2.98 47.86 23.96
C PRO A 15 3.52 47.92 25.40
N ASN A 16 3.89 46.77 25.98
CA ASN A 16 5.09 46.56 26.82
C ASN A 16 5.00 45.28 27.66
N ARG A 17 5.92 44.34 27.42
CA ARG A 17 7.04 43.99 28.33
C ARG A 17 7.68 42.67 27.91
N THR A 18 8.94 42.77 27.50
CA THR A 18 9.93 41.71 27.38
C THR A 18 10.16 41.02 28.74
N ILE A 19 9.85 39.73 28.87
CA ILE A 19 10.35 38.84 29.93
C ILE A 19 10.55 37.42 29.36
N SER A 20 11.79 36.95 29.47
CA SER A 20 12.32 35.58 29.47
C SER A 20 11.43 34.40 29.06
N GLY A 21 11.95 33.56 28.17
CA GLY A 21 11.37 32.25 27.84
C GLY A 21 11.37 31.26 29.02
N PRO A 22 10.50 30.24 28.96
CA PRO A 22 10.69 28.96 29.63
C PRO A 22 10.66 27.83 28.59
N GLY A 23 11.44 26.76 28.70
CA GLY A 23 11.53 25.92 29.89
C GLY A 23 10.49 24.80 29.77
N SER A 24 10.98 23.61 29.48
CA SER A 24 10.29 22.31 29.48
C SER A 24 9.01 22.27 30.33
N THR A 25 7.85 22.22 29.70
CA THR A 25 6.57 21.94 30.35
C THR A 25 6.47 20.45 30.66
N SER A 26 6.85 20.13 31.89
CA SER A 26 6.43 18.93 32.61
C SER A 26 4.91 18.87 32.70
N PHE A 27 4.33 17.71 32.34
CA PHE A 27 2.93 17.40 32.54
C PHE A 27 2.51 17.54 34.02
N PRO A 28 1.25 17.93 34.31
CA PRO A 28 0.75 17.99 35.68
C PRO A 28 0.69 16.58 36.26
N LYS A 29 1.33 16.39 37.41
CA LYS A 29 1.16 15.19 38.25
C LYS A 29 -0.19 15.31 38.95
N ASP A 30 -1.25 14.86 38.28
CA ASP A 30 -2.51 14.57 38.96
C ASP A 30 -2.38 13.26 39.74
N ALA A 31 -2.83 13.33 40.99
CA ALA A 31 -2.62 12.34 42.03
C ALA A 31 -3.34 11.02 41.71
N MET A 32 -2.60 10.07 41.12
CA MET A 32 -2.88 8.64 41.29
C MET A 32 -2.57 8.28 42.74
N SER A 33 -3.59 7.95 43.52
CA SER A 33 -3.41 7.18 44.75
C SER A 33 -2.93 5.78 44.36
N VAL A 34 -1.61 5.64 44.22
CA VAL A 34 -0.93 4.37 43.96
C VAL A 34 -1.04 3.52 45.22
N ASP A 35 -1.81 2.44 45.13
CA ASP A 35 -1.75 1.35 46.09
C ASP A 35 -0.35 0.71 46.00
N SER A 36 0.39 0.78 47.10
CA SER A 36 1.85 0.61 47.17
C SER A 36 2.32 -0.85 47.18
N ASN A 37 1.67 -1.74 46.41
CA ASN A 37 1.91 -3.19 46.45
C ASN A 37 2.08 -3.88 45.07
N GLU A 38 2.45 -3.16 44.00
CA GLU A 38 2.68 -3.79 42.70
C GLU A 38 4.03 -3.32 42.09
N PRO A 39 5.04 -4.21 41.92
CA PRO A 39 6.29 -3.87 41.26
C PRO A 39 6.05 -3.50 39.79
N ASP A 40 6.35 -2.24 39.50
CA ASP A 40 6.40 -1.44 38.27
C ASP A 40 5.77 -2.00 36.97
N LEU A 41 4.43 -2.00 36.89
CA LEU A 41 3.67 -2.19 35.64
C LEU A 41 4.19 -1.32 34.48
N ARG A 42 4.74 -0.13 34.78
CA ARG A 42 5.35 0.76 33.79
C ARG A 42 6.62 0.17 33.20
N GLU A 43 7.46 -0.46 34.02
CA GLU A 43 8.70 -1.12 33.57
C GLU A 43 8.39 -2.34 32.70
N LEU A 44 7.38 -3.13 33.08
CA LEU A 44 6.91 -4.27 32.28
C LEU A 44 6.39 -3.82 30.92
N ASN A 45 5.56 -2.77 30.88
CA ASN A 45 5.03 -2.23 29.63
C ASN A 45 6.12 -1.56 28.77
N ALA A 46 7.09 -0.88 29.39
CA ALA A 46 8.24 -0.33 28.69
C ALA A 46 9.13 -1.43 28.07
N SER A 47 9.36 -2.51 28.81
CA SER A 47 10.12 -3.68 28.33
C SER A 47 9.38 -4.40 27.20
N LEU A 48 8.05 -4.54 27.31
CA LEU A 48 7.22 -5.12 26.27
C LEU A 48 7.26 -4.30 24.97
N GLN A 49 7.20 -2.97 25.08
CA GLN A 49 7.34 -2.08 23.93
C GLN A 49 8.72 -2.23 23.28
N ALA A 50 9.80 -2.18 24.08
CA ALA A 50 11.16 -2.33 23.58
C ALA A 50 11.38 -3.66 22.84
N LEU A 51 10.86 -4.78 23.37
CA LEU A 51 10.94 -6.08 22.69
C LEU A 51 10.17 -6.12 21.37
N THR A 52 9.01 -5.46 21.32
CA THR A 52 8.20 -5.36 20.10
C THR A 52 8.90 -4.52 19.03
N ASP A 53 9.62 -3.47 19.44
CA ASP A 53 10.40 -2.63 18.54
C ASP A 53 11.64 -3.35 17.99
N ILE A 54 12.31 -4.17 18.83
CA ILE A 54 13.49 -4.96 18.42
C ILE A 54 13.09 -6.14 17.53
N PHE A 55 11.97 -6.81 17.82
CA PHE A 55 11.49 -8.00 17.12
C PHE A 55 10.07 -7.82 16.59
N PRO A 56 9.89 -7.01 15.51
CA PRO A 56 8.58 -6.64 14.99
C PRO A 56 7.76 -7.81 14.42
N ASP A 57 8.41 -8.93 14.07
CA ASP A 57 7.77 -10.10 13.48
C ASP A 57 7.17 -11.07 14.51
N ILE A 58 7.35 -10.85 15.82
CA ILE A 58 6.86 -11.76 16.87
C ILE A 58 5.59 -11.17 17.51
N GLN A 59 4.65 -12.05 17.87
CA GLN A 59 3.42 -11.68 18.57
C GLN A 59 3.67 -11.20 20.03
N PRO A 60 3.02 -10.10 20.49
CA PRO A 60 3.21 -9.56 21.84
C PRO A 60 2.90 -10.54 22.98
N GLU A 61 2.00 -11.50 22.74
CA GLU A 61 1.66 -12.60 23.63
C GLU A 61 2.91 -13.36 24.09
N VAL A 62 3.85 -13.62 23.16
CA VAL A 62 5.08 -14.35 23.43
C VAL A 62 5.96 -13.57 24.40
N PHE A 63 6.10 -12.26 24.19
CA PHE A 63 6.88 -11.41 25.09
C PHE A 63 6.24 -11.32 26.47
N ARG A 64 4.91 -11.27 26.58
CA ARG A 64 4.21 -11.29 27.88
C ARG A 64 4.44 -12.60 28.65
N GLU A 65 4.37 -13.74 27.97
CA GLU A 65 4.70 -15.06 28.56
C GLU A 65 6.15 -15.09 29.07
N MET A 66 7.09 -14.56 28.28
CA MET A 66 8.50 -14.50 28.66
C MET A 66 8.73 -13.53 29.84
N LEU A 67 8.19 -12.31 29.78
CA LEU A 67 8.33 -11.32 30.86
C LEU A 67 7.74 -11.80 32.19
N ASN A 68 6.70 -12.64 32.17
CA ASN A 68 6.14 -13.26 33.37
C ASN A 68 6.93 -14.48 33.89
N SER A 69 7.74 -15.13 33.05
CA SER A 69 8.46 -16.36 33.42
C SER A 69 9.91 -16.13 33.86
N PHE A 70 10.55 -15.04 33.43
CA PHE A 70 11.92 -14.70 33.80
C PHE A 70 12.00 -13.79 35.05
N SER A 71 13.03 -14.00 35.88
CA SER A 71 13.30 -13.24 37.10
C SER A 71 13.47 -11.73 36.84
N GLU A 72 13.21 -10.90 37.85
CA GLU A 72 13.17 -9.43 37.76
C GLU A 72 14.47 -8.78 37.27
N GLU A 73 15.63 -9.39 37.56
CA GLU A 73 16.92 -8.81 37.17
C GLU A 73 17.21 -8.98 35.67
N SER A 74 17.36 -7.85 34.96
CA SER A 74 17.77 -7.80 33.54
C SER A 74 16.86 -8.57 32.57
N ARG A 75 15.53 -8.58 32.83
CA ARG A 75 14.52 -9.27 32.01
C ARG A 75 14.66 -9.02 30.52
N LEU A 76 14.84 -7.76 30.12
CA LEU A 76 14.92 -7.35 28.71
C LEU A 76 16.13 -7.99 28.02
N GLN A 77 17.30 -7.93 28.65
CA GLN A 77 18.55 -8.46 28.10
C GLN A 77 18.51 -9.99 27.98
N VAL A 78 18.02 -10.68 29.01
CA VAL A 78 17.91 -12.15 29.04
C VAL A 78 16.93 -12.65 27.98
N ILE A 79 15.78 -11.99 27.82
CA ILE A 79 14.78 -12.35 26.80
C ILE A 79 15.35 -12.11 25.40
N THR A 80 16.04 -11.00 25.18
CA THR A 80 16.67 -10.68 23.90
C THR A 80 17.72 -11.73 23.53
N GLU A 81 18.57 -12.12 24.47
CA GLU A 81 19.58 -13.17 24.25
C GLU A 81 18.93 -14.55 24.01
N ALA A 82 17.88 -14.90 24.74
CA ALA A 82 17.15 -16.14 24.57
C ALA A 82 16.45 -16.24 23.21
N LEU A 83 15.91 -15.12 22.71
CA LEU A 83 15.30 -15.06 21.38
C LEU A 83 16.35 -15.13 20.27
N LEU A 84 17.50 -14.48 20.43
CA LEU A 84 18.60 -14.56 19.46
C LEU A 84 19.19 -15.97 19.37
N LYS A 85 19.32 -16.68 20.50
CA LYS A 85 19.89 -18.05 20.54
C LYS A 85 18.88 -19.15 20.21
N HIS A 86 17.62 -18.99 20.61
CA HIS A 86 16.61 -20.06 20.59
C HIS A 86 15.23 -19.59 20.09
N ASN A 87 15.17 -18.80 19.00
CA ASN A 87 13.93 -18.23 18.47
C ASN A 87 12.80 -19.27 18.27
N ALA A 88 13.09 -20.42 17.66
CA ALA A 88 12.09 -21.42 17.29
C ALA A 88 11.43 -22.08 18.51
N LYS A 89 12.18 -22.22 19.62
CA LYS A 89 11.69 -22.84 20.86
C LYS A 89 10.63 -21.99 21.56
N TRP A 90 10.83 -20.67 21.56
CA TRP A 90 10.00 -19.71 22.30
C TRP A 90 8.85 -19.17 21.45
N VAL A 91 9.08 -18.87 20.17
CA VAL A 91 8.06 -18.31 19.29
C VAL A 91 7.03 -19.37 18.88
N ARG A 92 7.43 -20.64 18.69
CA ARG A 92 6.53 -21.76 18.33
C ARG A 92 5.57 -21.46 17.17
N GLY A 93 6.02 -20.67 16.19
CA GLY A 93 5.21 -20.27 15.03
C GLY A 93 4.28 -19.07 15.23
N ARG A 94 4.28 -18.43 16.41
CA ARG A 94 3.51 -17.21 16.72
C ARG A 94 4.18 -15.95 16.18
N TYR A 95 4.27 -15.89 14.85
CA TYR A 95 4.76 -14.72 14.13
C TYR A 95 3.59 -13.80 13.74
N ARG A 96 3.82 -12.49 13.73
CA ARG A 96 2.95 -11.51 13.07
C ARG A 96 3.09 -11.70 11.56
N MET A 97 1.98 -11.89 10.85
CA MET A 97 2.05 -12.06 9.40
C MET A 97 2.56 -10.77 8.73
N PRO A 98 3.36 -10.87 7.65
CA PRO A 98 3.74 -9.69 6.86
C PRO A 98 2.51 -9.08 6.17
N ALA A 99 2.40 -7.75 6.20
CA ALA A 99 1.30 -7.01 5.57
C ALA A 99 1.08 -7.38 4.09
N GLU A 100 2.12 -7.81 3.35
CA GLU A 100 1.99 -8.25 1.96
C GLU A 100 1.20 -9.55 1.78
N GLN A 101 1.29 -10.50 2.73
CA GLN A 101 0.50 -11.74 2.69
C GLN A 101 -0.94 -11.50 3.14
N GLU A 102 -1.16 -10.50 3.99
CA GLU A 102 -2.50 -10.00 4.32
C GLU A 102 -3.09 -9.24 3.12
N GLU A 103 -2.38 -8.32 2.49
CA GLU A 103 -2.83 -7.58 1.30
C GLU A 103 -3.07 -8.54 0.10
N GLN A 104 -2.23 -9.54 -0.14
CA GLN A 104 -2.48 -10.56 -1.18
C GLN A 104 -3.72 -11.41 -0.88
N ARG A 105 -3.99 -11.72 0.39
CA ARG A 105 -5.24 -12.34 0.81
C ARG A 105 -6.42 -11.37 0.68
N GLU A 106 -6.27 -10.10 1.01
CA GLU A 106 -7.30 -9.07 0.89
C GLU A 106 -7.68 -8.79 -0.58
N VAL A 107 -6.71 -8.73 -1.49
CA VAL A 107 -6.96 -8.61 -2.93
C VAL A 107 -7.66 -9.87 -3.45
N ALA A 108 -7.30 -11.06 -2.96
CA ALA A 108 -8.01 -12.30 -3.26
C ALA A 108 -9.43 -12.38 -2.62
N HIS A 109 -9.64 -11.74 -1.47
CA HIS A 109 -10.91 -11.70 -0.74
C HIS A 109 -11.82 -10.52 -1.11
N LYS A 110 -11.33 -9.53 -1.88
CA LYS A 110 -12.15 -8.41 -2.42
C LYS A 110 -13.27 -8.89 -3.35
N TYR A 111 -13.23 -10.14 -3.83
CA TYR A 111 -14.36 -10.82 -4.46
C TYR A 111 -15.19 -11.66 -3.47
N LYS A 112 -15.63 -11.09 -2.32
CA LYS A 112 -16.82 -11.56 -1.59
C LYS A 112 -17.18 -10.65 -0.42
N TYR A 113 -18.46 -10.31 -0.36
CA TYR A 113 -19.14 -9.59 0.73
C TYR A 113 -18.86 -10.22 2.11
N ARG A 114 -17.88 -9.68 2.86
CA ARG A 114 -17.78 -9.82 4.32
C ARG A 114 -16.81 -8.77 4.89
N ASN A 115 -17.35 -7.80 5.64
CA ASN A 115 -16.52 -6.96 6.51
C ASN A 115 -16.03 -7.83 7.66
N ILE A 116 -14.74 -8.15 7.66
CA ILE A 116 -14.01 -8.65 8.83
C ILE A 116 -13.16 -7.46 9.28
N GLU A 117 -13.30 -7.04 10.53
CA GLU A 117 -12.44 -5.98 11.10
C GLU A 117 -10.98 -6.39 10.93
N GLN A 118 -10.24 -5.60 10.15
CA GLN A 118 -8.87 -5.87 9.75
C GLN A 118 -7.91 -5.63 10.92
N GLN A 119 -7.06 -6.60 11.20
CA GLN A 119 -5.91 -6.42 12.09
C GLN A 119 -4.85 -5.63 11.31
N LYS A 120 -4.74 -4.32 11.58
CA LYS A 120 -3.73 -3.46 10.93
C LYS A 120 -2.32 -3.91 11.31
N ASP A 121 -1.38 -3.82 10.37
CA ASP A 121 0.04 -3.99 10.64
C ASP A 121 0.50 -2.94 11.68
N THR A 122 0.89 -3.41 12.88
CA THR A 122 1.25 -2.58 14.04
C THR A 122 2.77 -2.40 14.17
N ARG A 123 3.57 -2.78 13.16
CA ARG A 123 5.03 -2.63 13.17
C ARG A 123 5.43 -1.15 13.36
N GLY A 124 6.21 -0.87 14.40
CA GLY A 124 6.68 0.48 14.71
C GLY A 124 5.63 1.43 15.30
N MET A 125 4.40 0.95 15.56
CA MET A 125 3.39 1.69 16.32
C MET A 125 3.50 1.36 17.81
N ALA A 126 3.13 2.31 18.68
CA ALA A 126 2.98 2.03 20.10
C ALA A 126 1.94 0.91 20.30
N LEU A 127 2.24 -0.04 21.18
CA LEU A 127 1.33 -1.14 21.50
C LEU A 127 -0.03 -0.61 21.95
N ALA A 128 -1.10 -1.21 21.43
CA ALA A 128 -2.44 -0.89 21.88
C ALA A 128 -2.61 -1.27 23.35
N VAL A 129 -3.46 -0.56 24.09
CA VAL A 129 -3.58 -0.73 25.55
C VAL A 129 -3.99 -2.17 25.89
N GLU A 130 -4.79 -2.81 25.04
CA GLU A 130 -5.18 -4.23 25.07
C GLU A 130 -4.03 -5.23 25.01
N ASP A 131 -2.93 -4.87 24.35
CA ASP A 131 -1.75 -5.70 24.27
C ASP A 131 -0.80 -5.49 25.45
N THR A 132 -0.96 -4.41 26.21
CA THR A 132 -0.15 -4.11 27.40
C THR A 132 -0.58 -4.89 28.65
N PHE A 133 0.27 -4.93 29.68
CA PHE A 133 -0.10 -5.46 30.99
C PHE A 133 -1.14 -4.55 31.66
N ARG A 134 -2.29 -5.14 31.98
CA ARG A 134 -3.43 -4.46 32.62
C ARG A 134 -3.30 -4.41 34.14
N CYS A 135 -3.73 -3.32 34.75
CA CYS A 135 -3.65 -3.15 36.20
C CYS A 135 -4.57 -4.13 36.96
N ARG A 136 -4.23 -4.45 38.21
CA ARG A 136 -5.03 -5.37 39.02
C ARG A 136 -6.47 -4.89 39.22
N ALA A 137 -6.67 -3.59 39.42
CA ALA A 137 -7.99 -2.99 39.58
C ALA A 137 -8.87 -3.21 38.35
N TYR A 138 -8.31 -3.06 37.14
CA TYR A 138 -8.99 -3.35 35.88
C TYR A 138 -9.37 -4.84 35.78
N ARG A 139 -8.42 -5.74 36.02
CA ARG A 139 -8.64 -7.20 35.92
C ARG A 139 -9.76 -7.67 36.85
N GLU A 140 -9.79 -7.14 38.07
CA GLU A 140 -10.83 -7.43 39.05
C GLU A 140 -12.19 -6.83 38.65
N ALA A 141 -12.23 -5.58 38.17
CA ALA A 141 -13.45 -4.93 37.70
C ALA A 141 -14.04 -5.63 36.46
N ALA A 142 -13.22 -6.00 35.49
CA ALA A 142 -13.63 -6.71 34.28
C ALA A 142 -14.19 -8.10 34.60
N LYS A 143 -13.54 -8.82 35.52
CA LYS A 143 -14.00 -10.11 36.04
C LYS A 143 -15.38 -9.99 36.70
N GLU A 144 -15.54 -9.02 37.60
CA GLU A 144 -16.81 -8.79 38.31
C GLU A 144 -17.95 -8.41 37.34
N ALA A 145 -17.67 -7.53 36.37
CA ALA A 145 -18.63 -7.15 35.35
C ALA A 145 -19.10 -8.36 34.52
N LEU A 146 -18.19 -9.24 34.10
CA LEU A 146 -18.53 -10.45 33.33
C LEU A 146 -19.22 -11.51 34.18
N TYR A 147 -18.91 -11.63 35.47
CA TYR A 147 -19.66 -12.50 36.38
C TYR A 147 -21.11 -12.03 36.54
N GLN A 148 -21.33 -10.72 36.57
CA GLN A 148 -22.67 -10.15 36.65
C GLN A 148 -23.46 -10.31 35.34
N GLU A 149 -22.80 -10.19 34.18
CA GLU A 149 -23.42 -10.39 32.86
C GLU A 149 -23.72 -11.87 32.59
N PHE A 150 -22.76 -12.76 32.84
CA PHE A 150 -22.81 -14.18 32.47
C PHE A 150 -23.04 -15.11 33.67
N LYS A 151 -24.05 -14.81 34.50
CA LYS A 151 -24.43 -15.64 35.68
C LYS A 151 -24.77 -17.11 35.36
N GLY A 152 -24.97 -17.45 34.09
CA GLY A 152 -25.24 -18.81 33.61
C GLY A 152 -23.99 -19.61 33.20
N LEU A 153 -22.81 -18.99 33.16
CA LEU A 153 -21.53 -19.64 32.90
C LEU A 153 -20.75 -19.84 34.19
N SER A 154 -19.89 -20.86 34.22
CA SER A 154 -19.05 -21.09 35.39
C SER A 154 -17.96 -20.02 35.51
N HIS A 155 -17.62 -19.63 36.74
CA HIS A 155 -16.59 -18.62 37.00
C HIS A 155 -15.20 -19.03 36.47
N SER A 156 -14.91 -20.34 36.41
CA SER A 156 -13.68 -20.88 35.83
C SER A 156 -13.65 -20.71 34.31
N THR A 157 -14.78 -20.95 33.62
CA THR A 157 -14.89 -20.70 32.17
C THR A 157 -14.63 -19.23 31.85
N ILE A 158 -15.25 -18.31 32.60
CA ILE A 158 -15.07 -16.87 32.38
C ILE A 158 -13.61 -16.45 32.62
N LYS A 159 -12.96 -16.97 33.66
CA LYS A 159 -11.55 -16.70 33.96
C LYS A 159 -10.60 -17.24 32.88
N ALA A 160 -10.90 -18.42 32.32
CA ALA A 160 -10.11 -19.00 31.24
C ALA A 160 -10.17 -18.13 29.97
N VAL A 161 -11.38 -17.69 29.57
CA VAL A 161 -11.55 -16.80 28.42
C VAL A 161 -10.87 -15.46 28.66
N LEU A 162 -11.01 -14.87 29.85
CA LEU A 162 -10.29 -13.65 30.20
C LEU A 162 -8.77 -13.83 30.09
N ALA A 163 -8.22 -14.95 30.55
CA ALA A 163 -6.78 -15.20 30.45
C ALA A 163 -6.28 -15.31 29.00
N GLU A 164 -7.09 -15.86 28.10
CA GLU A 164 -6.79 -15.97 26.66
C GLU A 164 -6.72 -14.59 25.98
N TYR A 165 -7.59 -13.66 26.36
CA TYR A 165 -7.67 -12.31 25.80
C TYR A 165 -6.96 -11.23 26.65
N ASN A 166 -5.91 -11.59 27.40
CA ASN A 166 -5.16 -10.66 28.26
C ASN A 166 -6.05 -9.82 29.21
N TRP A 167 -7.08 -10.44 29.76
CA TRP A 167 -8.07 -9.84 30.65
C TRP A 167 -8.90 -8.70 30.03
N SER A 168 -8.85 -8.50 28.72
CA SER A 168 -9.67 -7.51 28.03
C SER A 168 -11.16 -7.85 28.13
N TYR A 169 -11.95 -6.91 28.65
CA TYR A 169 -13.41 -7.05 28.73
C TYR A 169 -14.04 -7.10 27.33
N THR A 170 -13.68 -6.14 26.48
CA THR A 170 -14.25 -5.96 25.13
C THR A 170 -13.98 -7.15 24.21
N HIS A 171 -12.76 -7.72 24.23
CA HIS A 171 -12.42 -8.87 23.40
C HIS A 171 -12.96 -10.20 23.96
N ALA A 172 -13.04 -10.36 25.28
CA ALA A 172 -13.55 -11.59 25.89
C ALA A 172 -15.08 -11.75 25.75
N ARG A 173 -15.83 -10.64 25.74
CA ARG A 173 -17.31 -10.64 25.75
C ARG A 173 -17.94 -11.37 24.56
N PRO A 174 -17.53 -11.18 23.29
CA PRO A 174 -18.08 -11.92 22.15
C PRO A 174 -17.92 -13.45 22.27
N THR A 175 -16.77 -13.91 22.74
CA THR A 175 -16.51 -15.35 22.96
C THR A 175 -17.39 -15.91 24.06
N LEU A 176 -17.59 -15.16 25.15
CA LEU A 176 -18.52 -15.52 26.23
C LEU A 176 -19.98 -15.53 25.77
N LEU A 177 -20.41 -14.58 24.93
CA LEU A 177 -21.73 -14.61 24.29
C LEU A 177 -21.90 -15.87 23.43
N GLY A 178 -20.91 -16.21 22.62
CA GLY A 178 -20.90 -17.43 21.80
C GLY A 178 -20.97 -18.73 22.62
N LEU A 179 -20.28 -18.79 23.76
CA LEU A 179 -20.33 -19.94 24.67
C LEU A 179 -21.67 -20.00 25.43
N SER A 180 -22.21 -18.85 25.83
CA SER A 180 -23.48 -18.77 26.56
C SER A 180 -24.68 -19.22 25.72
N SER A 181 -24.65 -18.94 24.40
CA SER A 181 -25.71 -19.32 23.47
C SER A 181 -25.68 -20.80 23.06
N LYS A 182 -24.50 -21.43 23.08
CA LYS A 182 -24.32 -22.86 22.74
C LYS A 182 -24.49 -23.81 23.93
N SER A 183 -24.39 -23.31 25.16
CA SER A 183 -24.49 -24.15 26.36
C SER A 183 -25.94 -24.51 26.67
N TRP A 184 -26.35 -25.75 26.45
CA TRP A 184 -27.70 -26.22 26.84
C TRP A 184 -27.99 -26.05 28.35
N ARG A 185 -26.94 -26.02 29.20
CA ARG A 185 -27.04 -25.85 30.66
C ARG A 185 -27.43 -24.43 31.10
N SER A 186 -27.09 -23.39 30.32
CA SER A 186 -27.52 -22.01 30.60
C SER A 186 -29.00 -21.80 30.23
N SER A 187 -29.51 -22.49 29.21
CA SER A 187 -30.93 -22.42 28.82
C SER A 187 -31.88 -22.98 29.89
N ILE A 188 -31.50 -24.06 30.59
CA ILE A 188 -32.33 -24.67 31.64
C ILE A 188 -32.35 -23.81 32.91
N THR A 189 -31.20 -23.29 33.31
CA THR A 189 -31.09 -22.43 34.51
C THR A 189 -31.76 -21.08 34.31
N ASN A 190 -31.68 -20.50 33.11
CA ASN A 190 -32.38 -19.26 32.78
C ASN A 190 -33.90 -19.45 32.71
N PHE A 191 -34.38 -20.60 32.23
CA PHE A 191 -35.79 -20.97 32.26
C PHE A 191 -36.30 -21.16 33.70
N LEU A 192 -35.55 -21.88 34.54
CA LEU A 192 -35.93 -22.12 35.94
C LEU A 192 -35.91 -20.84 36.80
N MET A 193 -34.96 -19.93 36.55
CA MET A 193 -34.76 -18.71 37.33
C MET A 193 -35.39 -17.45 36.69
N ARG A 194 -36.18 -17.60 35.61
CA ARG A 194 -36.78 -16.49 34.83
C ARG A 194 -35.78 -15.35 34.53
N ARG A 195 -34.55 -15.69 34.16
CA ARG A 195 -33.50 -14.71 33.86
C ARG A 195 -33.51 -14.36 32.38
N LYS A 196 -33.32 -13.08 32.04
CA LYS A 196 -33.12 -12.65 30.64
C LYS A 196 -31.75 -13.16 30.17
N PRO A 197 -31.67 -13.84 29.01
CA PRO A 197 -30.39 -14.27 28.46
C PRO A 197 -29.54 -13.04 28.06
N PRO A 198 -28.20 -13.09 28.23
CA PRO A 198 -27.33 -12.01 27.80
C PRO A 198 -27.46 -11.84 26.27
N SER A 199 -27.65 -10.59 25.83
CA SER A 199 -27.87 -10.23 24.43
C SER A 199 -26.70 -9.42 23.91
N ALA A 200 -26.39 -9.56 22.62
CA ALA A 200 -25.39 -8.72 21.97
C ALA A 200 -25.78 -7.23 22.02
N LYS A 201 -27.09 -6.93 22.01
CA LYS A 201 -27.64 -5.55 21.97
C LYS A 201 -27.88 -4.93 23.36
N ASP A 202 -28.04 -5.75 24.40
CA ASP A 202 -28.31 -5.27 25.76
C ASP A 202 -27.07 -5.45 26.62
N HIS A 203 -26.51 -4.33 27.10
CA HIS A 203 -25.33 -4.34 27.97
C HIS A 203 -25.73 -3.96 29.40
N PRO A 204 -25.43 -4.79 30.42
CA PRO A 204 -25.89 -4.54 31.79
C PRO A 204 -25.32 -3.25 32.40
N LEU A 205 -24.14 -2.81 31.94
CA LEU A 205 -23.52 -1.54 32.35
C LEU A 205 -23.99 -0.32 31.55
N VAL A 206 -24.95 -0.47 30.62
CA VAL A 206 -25.51 0.66 29.86
C VAL A 206 -26.95 0.91 30.29
N LEU A 207 -27.19 2.05 30.92
CA LEU A 207 -28.52 2.53 31.28
C LEU A 207 -29.00 3.53 30.25
N TRP A 208 -30.23 3.37 29.79
CA TRP A 208 -30.85 4.35 28.90
C TRP A 208 -31.70 5.32 29.71
N THR A 209 -31.49 6.62 29.53
CA THR A 209 -32.37 7.64 30.12
C THR A 209 -33.78 7.53 29.55
N THR A 210 -34.80 7.91 30.31
CA THR A 210 -36.18 7.96 29.81
C THR A 210 -36.34 9.17 28.90
N ALA A 211 -36.93 8.98 27.71
CA ALA A 211 -37.31 10.10 26.85
C ALA A 211 -38.42 10.91 27.55
N ASP A 212 -38.20 12.22 27.70
CA ASP A 212 -39.21 13.14 28.24
C ASP A 212 -39.70 14.05 27.10
N PRO A 213 -40.92 13.82 26.59
CA PRO A 213 -41.47 14.60 25.48
C PRO A 213 -41.74 16.06 25.86
N LYS A 214 -41.89 16.39 27.15
CA LYS A 214 -42.12 17.78 27.59
C LYS A 214 -40.86 18.64 27.52
N ASN A 215 -39.69 18.03 27.77
CA ASN A 215 -38.39 18.71 27.76
C ASN A 215 -37.57 18.46 26.48
N LYS A 216 -38.16 17.86 25.43
CA LYS A 216 -37.47 17.44 24.19
C LYS A 216 -36.19 16.64 24.44
N ARG A 217 -36.13 15.87 25.54
CA ARG A 217 -34.93 15.07 25.87
C ARG A 217 -34.98 13.74 25.13
N VAL A 218 -34.06 13.58 24.20
CA VAL A 218 -33.84 12.32 23.47
C VAL A 218 -33.28 11.26 24.43
N ARG A 219 -33.65 10.01 24.20
CA ARG A 219 -33.15 8.84 24.93
C ARG A 219 -31.64 8.69 24.71
N THR A 220 -30.83 8.82 25.76
CA THR A 220 -29.36 8.74 25.69
C THR A 220 -28.81 7.59 26.54
N PRO A 221 -27.76 6.89 26.06
CA PRO A 221 -27.08 5.85 26.83
C PRO A 221 -26.12 6.48 27.87
N LEU A 222 -26.15 5.95 29.08
CA LEU A 222 -25.29 6.31 30.21
C LEU A 222 -24.56 5.07 30.72
N LEU A 223 -23.27 5.21 31.01
CA LEU A 223 -22.47 4.14 31.57
C LEU A 223 -22.66 4.05 33.10
N VAL A 224 -22.90 2.84 33.59
CA VAL A 224 -22.80 2.51 35.01
C VAL A 224 -21.32 2.41 35.36
N LYS A 225 -20.84 3.30 36.22
CA LYS A 225 -19.43 3.34 36.61
C LYS A 225 -19.04 2.06 37.37
N THR A 226 -17.96 1.44 36.93
CA THR A 226 -17.26 0.37 37.63
C THR A 226 -16.20 0.95 38.57
N LYS A 227 -15.54 0.07 39.35
CA LYS A 227 -14.47 0.44 40.29
C LYS A 227 -13.13 0.78 39.61
N SER A 228 -13.00 0.63 38.29
CA SER A 228 -11.78 0.91 37.54
C SER A 228 -12.03 2.01 36.51
N ASP A 229 -11.25 3.08 36.57
CA ASP A 229 -11.33 4.19 35.61
C ASP A 229 -10.88 3.79 34.20
N GLU A 230 -9.91 2.88 34.12
CA GLU A 230 -9.44 2.29 32.87
C GLU A 230 -10.57 1.53 32.16
N LEU A 231 -11.29 0.67 32.88
CA LEU A 231 -12.44 -0.06 32.34
C LEU A 231 -13.60 0.88 31.99
N ASN A 232 -13.85 1.90 32.82
CA ASN A 232 -14.88 2.90 32.53
C ASN A 232 -14.58 3.65 31.22
N SER A 233 -13.32 4.00 31.00
CA SER A 233 -12.86 4.68 29.78
C SER A 233 -12.99 3.76 28.56
N GLU A 234 -12.57 2.50 28.67
CA GLU A 234 -12.75 1.49 27.61
C GLU A 234 -14.23 1.33 27.23
N LEU A 235 -15.11 1.11 28.20
CA LEU A 235 -16.55 0.93 27.94
C LEU A 235 -17.20 2.20 27.37
N GLN A 236 -16.77 3.38 27.82
CA GLN A 236 -17.26 4.65 27.29
C GLN A 236 -16.88 4.80 25.81
N HIS A 237 -15.63 4.50 25.44
CA HIS A 237 -15.16 4.58 24.06
C HIS A 237 -15.74 3.50 23.15
N THR A 238 -15.93 2.28 23.64
CA THR A 238 -16.40 1.16 22.81
C THR A 238 -17.92 1.08 22.70
N LEU A 239 -18.67 1.41 23.75
CA LEU A 239 -20.13 1.22 23.79
C LEU A 239 -20.93 2.51 23.68
N ILE A 240 -20.50 3.57 24.37
CA ILE A 240 -21.29 4.81 24.49
C ILE A 240 -20.97 5.80 23.38
N ALA A 241 -19.69 6.07 23.13
CA ALA A 241 -19.27 7.06 22.15
C ALA A 241 -19.76 6.75 20.71
N PRO A 242 -19.71 5.50 20.20
CA PRO A 242 -20.22 5.19 18.86
C PRO A 242 -21.72 5.38 18.76
N GLU A 243 -22.46 5.04 19.82
CA GLU A 243 -23.92 5.18 19.87
C GLU A 243 -24.34 6.65 19.96
N LEU A 244 -23.63 7.46 20.76
CA LEU A 244 -23.85 8.91 20.81
C LEU A 244 -23.54 9.58 19.46
N SER A 245 -22.46 9.17 18.80
CA SER A 245 -22.12 9.64 17.45
C SER A 245 -23.21 9.25 16.45
N ARG A 246 -23.71 8.00 16.50
CA ARG A 246 -24.83 7.55 15.66
C ARG A 246 -26.07 8.40 15.86
N LEU A 247 -26.48 8.62 17.12
CA LEU A 247 -27.64 9.45 17.46
C LEU A 247 -27.46 10.89 16.99
N ARG A 248 -26.26 11.47 17.14
CA ARG A 248 -25.95 12.82 16.66
C ARG A 248 -26.04 12.91 15.14
N THR A 249 -25.48 11.94 14.42
CA THR A 249 -25.55 11.90 12.94
C THR A 249 -26.99 11.75 12.45
N GLU A 250 -27.79 10.90 13.11
CA GLU A 250 -29.21 10.76 12.80
C GLU A 250 -29.97 12.08 13.04
N GLN A 251 -29.72 12.73 14.18
CA GLN A 251 -30.31 14.03 14.47
C GLN A 251 -29.95 15.08 13.41
N ILE A 252 -28.67 15.23 13.07
CA ILE A 252 -28.21 16.16 12.03
C ILE A 252 -28.90 15.86 10.69
N SER A 253 -29.07 14.58 10.33
CA SER A 253 -29.72 14.19 9.08
C SER A 253 -31.21 14.54 9.05
N LEU A 254 -31.91 14.40 10.19
CA LEU A 254 -33.31 14.75 10.32
C LEU A 254 -33.51 16.28 10.33
N ASP A 255 -32.65 16.99 11.06
CA ASP A 255 -32.64 18.45 11.11
C ASP A 255 -32.37 19.04 9.72
N PHE A 256 -31.43 18.47 8.96
CA PHE A 256 -31.16 18.86 7.57
C PHE A 256 -32.36 18.59 6.64
N ALA A 257 -32.95 17.40 6.70
CA ALA A 257 -34.11 17.06 5.87
C ALA A 257 -35.32 17.97 6.16
N LEU A 258 -35.52 18.32 7.44
CA LEU A 258 -36.54 19.28 7.84
C LEU A 258 -36.24 20.69 7.32
N ALA A 259 -34.98 21.14 7.40
CA ALA A 259 -34.56 22.44 6.90
C ALA A 259 -34.76 22.58 5.38
N VAL A 260 -34.39 21.55 4.61
CA VAL A 260 -34.64 21.50 3.15
C VAL A 260 -36.14 21.61 2.85
N LYS A 261 -36.95 20.81 3.55
CA LYS A 261 -38.40 20.83 3.36
C LYS A 261 -39.01 22.21 3.69
N TRP A 262 -38.58 22.84 4.78
CA TRP A 262 -39.04 24.19 5.13
C TRP A 262 -38.62 25.23 4.10
N ASN A 263 -37.40 25.15 3.59
CA ASN A 263 -36.91 26.04 2.54
C ASN A 263 -37.73 25.88 1.24
N GLU A 264 -38.06 24.65 0.85
CA GLU A 264 -38.93 24.36 -0.31
C GLU A 264 -40.35 24.92 -0.11
N GLU A 265 -40.96 24.69 1.06
CA GLU A 265 -42.31 25.19 1.38
C GLU A 265 -42.37 26.73 1.41
N GLU A 266 -41.33 27.39 1.93
CA GLU A 266 -41.24 28.86 1.96
C GLU A 266 -41.02 29.45 0.56
N ALA A 267 -40.13 28.84 -0.24
CA ALA A 267 -39.89 29.27 -1.62
C ALA A 267 -41.15 29.08 -2.50
N GLU A 268 -41.89 27.99 -2.34
CA GLU A 268 -43.16 27.76 -3.03
C GLU A 268 -44.22 28.79 -2.62
N ALA A 269 -44.33 29.10 -1.32
CA ALA A 269 -45.26 30.10 -0.83
C ALA A 269 -44.92 31.53 -1.30
N ALA A 270 -43.64 31.82 -1.54
CA ALA A 270 -43.15 33.09 -2.04
C ALA A 270 -43.13 33.20 -3.58
N ASP A 271 -43.47 32.12 -4.31
CA ASP A 271 -43.33 32.03 -5.77
C ASP A 271 -41.88 32.26 -6.26
N GLU A 272 -40.90 31.87 -5.43
CA GLU A 272 -39.44 31.99 -5.69
C GLU A 272 -38.82 30.63 -6.04
N MET A 273 -39.55 29.81 -6.79
CA MET A 273 -39.06 28.55 -7.35
C MET A 273 -38.48 28.78 -8.74
N TYR A 274 -37.27 28.30 -8.99
CA TYR A 274 -36.55 28.53 -10.24
C TYR A 274 -36.37 27.23 -11.01
N ASP A 275 -36.61 27.28 -12.32
CA ASP A 275 -36.45 26.12 -13.19
C ASP A 275 -34.98 25.87 -13.53
N CYS A 276 -34.54 24.63 -13.34
CA CYS A 276 -33.25 24.19 -13.84
C CYS A 276 -33.29 24.14 -15.37
N GLU A 277 -32.40 24.87 -16.04
CA GLU A 277 -32.39 24.91 -17.51
C GLU A 277 -31.92 23.60 -18.14
N CYS A 278 -31.30 22.70 -17.36
CA CYS A 278 -30.88 21.38 -17.83
C CYS A 278 -32.01 20.33 -17.74
N CYS A 279 -32.79 20.29 -16.66
CA CYS A 279 -33.80 19.24 -16.44
C CYS A 279 -35.24 19.76 -16.30
N PHE A 280 -35.45 21.08 -16.38
CA PHE A 280 -36.74 21.76 -16.24
C PHE A 280 -37.51 21.38 -14.97
N THR A 281 -36.78 21.01 -13.91
CA THR A 281 -37.35 20.76 -12.59
C THR A 281 -37.20 22.03 -11.75
N PRO A 282 -38.28 22.53 -11.13
CA PRO A 282 -38.21 23.69 -10.24
C PRO A 282 -37.46 23.32 -8.96
N ASN A 283 -36.58 24.20 -8.50
CA ASN A 283 -35.87 24.06 -7.23
C ASN A 283 -35.81 25.42 -6.50
N ALA A 284 -35.66 25.38 -5.18
CA ALA A 284 -35.31 26.57 -4.43
C ALA A 284 -33.90 27.05 -4.80
N LEU A 285 -33.66 28.37 -4.73
CA LEU A 285 -32.39 29.00 -5.13
C LEU A 285 -31.16 28.37 -4.43
N ASP A 286 -31.30 27.93 -3.18
CA ASP A 286 -30.19 27.33 -2.42
C ASP A 286 -29.69 26.01 -3.06
N HIS A 287 -30.53 25.26 -3.77
CA HIS A 287 -30.11 24.04 -4.48
C HIS A 287 -29.75 24.28 -5.96
N MET A 288 -29.40 25.52 -6.31
CA MET A 288 -29.04 25.93 -7.66
C MET A 288 -27.70 26.66 -7.72
N SER A 289 -27.13 26.68 -8.92
CA SER A 289 -25.96 27.48 -9.29
C SER A 289 -26.21 28.14 -10.63
N ALA A 290 -25.60 29.30 -10.84
CA ALA A 290 -25.53 29.92 -12.16
C ALA A 290 -24.19 29.59 -12.84
N CYS A 291 -24.14 29.62 -14.17
CA CYS A 291 -22.88 29.72 -14.90
C CYS A 291 -22.32 31.15 -14.84
N ASP A 292 -21.02 31.29 -15.09
CA ASP A 292 -20.28 32.56 -14.98
C ASP A 292 -20.52 33.57 -16.12
N ILE A 293 -20.83 33.10 -17.34
CA ILE A 293 -21.01 33.96 -18.52
C ILE A 293 -22.49 34.33 -18.72
N ASP A 294 -23.33 33.35 -19.04
CA ASP A 294 -24.72 33.59 -19.45
C ASP A 294 -25.71 33.56 -18.28
N GLY A 295 -25.25 33.20 -17.07
CA GLY A 295 -26.08 33.15 -15.87
C GLY A 295 -27.09 32.00 -15.84
N HIS A 296 -26.91 30.95 -16.66
CA HIS A 296 -27.83 29.81 -16.74
C HIS A 296 -27.99 29.08 -15.40
N TYR A 297 -29.24 28.87 -14.98
CA TYR A 297 -29.57 28.25 -13.71
C TYR A 297 -29.56 26.72 -13.79
N ILE A 298 -28.65 26.10 -13.05
CA ILE A 298 -28.45 24.64 -13.02
C ILE A 298 -28.60 24.11 -11.59
N CYS A 299 -29.47 23.12 -11.40
CA CYS A 299 -29.66 22.49 -10.10
C CYS A 299 -28.49 21.57 -9.70
N PHE A 300 -28.32 21.38 -8.39
CA PHE A 300 -27.26 20.55 -7.83
C PHE A 300 -27.34 19.08 -8.23
N ARG A 301 -28.54 18.59 -8.58
CA ARG A 301 -28.70 17.23 -9.12
C ARG A 301 -28.02 17.09 -10.48
N CYS A 302 -28.22 18.04 -11.39
CA CYS A 302 -27.60 18.02 -12.71
C CYS A 302 -26.07 18.16 -12.62
N ILE A 303 -25.57 19.03 -11.72
CA ILE A 303 -24.13 19.15 -11.44
C ILE A 303 -23.54 17.81 -11.01
N ARG A 304 -24.14 17.15 -10.01
CA ARG A 304 -23.69 15.83 -9.52
C ARG A 304 -23.68 14.78 -10.62
N HIS A 305 -24.75 14.69 -11.40
CA HIS A 305 -24.83 13.73 -12.50
C HIS A 305 -23.76 13.98 -13.57
N ALA A 306 -23.51 15.25 -13.92
CA ALA A 306 -22.49 15.59 -14.90
C ALA A 306 -21.07 15.29 -14.40
N ILE A 307 -20.77 15.53 -13.12
CA ILE A 307 -19.49 15.16 -12.50
C ILE A 307 -19.31 13.64 -12.44
N ASN A 308 -20.35 12.90 -12.02
CA ASN A 308 -20.28 11.45 -11.97
C ASN A 308 -20.07 10.86 -13.38
N ALA A 309 -20.77 11.37 -14.39
CA ALA A 309 -20.55 10.99 -15.79
C ALA A 309 -19.15 11.39 -16.30
N ALA A 310 -18.57 12.48 -15.82
CA ALA A 310 -17.21 12.86 -16.16
C ALA A 310 -16.17 11.92 -15.54
N LEU A 311 -16.39 11.49 -14.30
CA LEU A 311 -15.45 10.65 -13.55
C LEU A 311 -15.51 9.18 -13.94
N TYR A 312 -16.71 8.61 -14.04
CA TYR A 312 -16.92 7.18 -14.18
C TYR A 312 -17.30 6.75 -15.60
N ASP A 313 -17.86 7.66 -16.40
CA ASP A 313 -18.17 7.41 -17.82
C ASP A 313 -17.16 8.13 -18.74
N GLN A 314 -17.41 8.08 -20.05
CA GLN A 314 -16.60 8.76 -21.07
C GLN A 314 -16.98 10.25 -21.22
N GLY A 315 -17.42 10.90 -20.14
CA GLY A 315 -17.96 12.26 -20.15
C GLY A 315 -16.96 13.38 -19.88
N TRP A 316 -15.69 13.07 -19.57
CA TRP A 316 -14.71 14.06 -19.08
C TRP A 316 -14.50 15.23 -20.04
N ALA A 317 -14.11 14.97 -21.29
CA ALA A 317 -13.81 16.02 -22.25
C ALA A 317 -15.01 16.93 -22.55
N ARG A 318 -16.23 16.36 -22.50
CA ARG A 318 -17.48 17.09 -22.75
C ARG A 318 -17.86 17.97 -21.57
N ASN A 319 -17.84 17.42 -20.36
CA ASN A 319 -18.42 18.09 -19.19
C ASN A 319 -17.40 18.99 -18.48
N ILE A 320 -16.10 18.75 -18.62
CA ILE A 320 -15.07 19.38 -17.80
C ILE A 320 -14.23 20.38 -18.61
N ASN A 321 -14.05 21.58 -18.05
CA ASN A 321 -13.05 22.54 -18.51
C ASN A 321 -11.73 22.27 -17.76
N THR A 322 -10.75 21.75 -18.49
CA THR A 322 -9.49 21.29 -17.88
C THR A 322 -8.47 22.41 -17.71
N ASP A 323 -8.74 23.60 -18.22
CA ASP A 323 -7.89 24.77 -18.02
C ASP A 323 -8.31 25.55 -16.77
N LEU A 324 -9.63 25.64 -16.53
CA LEU A 324 -10.18 26.24 -15.30
C LEU A 324 -10.35 25.23 -14.15
N CYS A 325 -10.23 23.93 -14.43
CA CYS A 325 -10.51 22.85 -13.48
C CYS A 325 -11.93 22.92 -12.89
N THR A 326 -12.92 23.16 -13.76
CA THR A 326 -14.35 23.28 -13.39
C THR A 326 -15.25 22.53 -14.36
N LEU A 327 -16.55 22.50 -14.05
CA LEU A 327 -17.58 21.92 -14.91
C LEU A 327 -18.04 22.96 -15.94
N ARG A 328 -18.10 22.59 -17.22
CA ARG A 328 -18.72 23.41 -18.27
C ARG A 328 -20.21 23.53 -18.01
N CYS A 329 -20.81 24.61 -18.49
CA CYS A 329 -22.26 24.78 -18.44
C CYS A 329 -22.96 23.57 -19.10
N ILE A 330 -24.04 23.11 -18.48
CA ILE A 330 -24.83 21.94 -18.94
C ILE A 330 -26.18 22.40 -19.52
N ALA A 331 -26.43 23.70 -19.57
CA ALA A 331 -27.65 24.23 -20.18
C ALA A 331 -27.70 23.82 -21.67
N PRO A 332 -28.81 23.23 -22.14
CA PRO A 332 -29.00 22.92 -23.56
C PRO A 332 -29.19 24.21 -24.36
N ILE A 333 -28.80 24.16 -25.63
CA ILE A 333 -28.87 25.29 -26.57
C ILE A 333 -30.33 25.76 -26.74
N THR A 334 -30.65 27.00 -26.37
CA THR A 334 -31.97 27.61 -26.60
C THR A 334 -32.04 28.40 -27.92
N ASP A 335 -30.93 28.94 -28.45
CA ASP A 335 -30.96 30.00 -29.47
C ASP A 335 -30.09 29.78 -30.74
N GLY A 336 -29.73 28.53 -31.06
CA GLY A 336 -29.05 28.21 -32.33
C GLY A 336 -27.61 28.74 -32.47
N VAL A 337 -27.01 29.23 -31.40
CA VAL A 337 -25.57 29.51 -31.25
C VAL A 337 -24.93 28.35 -30.47
N GLU A 338 -23.63 28.13 -30.66
CA GLU A 338 -22.81 27.06 -30.06
C GLU A 338 -23.04 26.88 -28.55
N ASP A 339 -22.74 25.67 -28.03
CA ASP A 339 -22.82 25.32 -26.61
C ASP A 339 -22.32 26.45 -25.70
N CYS A 340 -23.04 26.72 -24.60
CA CYS A 340 -22.65 27.73 -23.62
C CYS A 340 -21.19 27.54 -23.20
N THR A 341 -20.36 28.54 -23.46
CA THR A 341 -18.91 28.51 -23.16
C THR A 341 -18.60 28.73 -21.68
N GLY A 342 -19.63 29.12 -20.91
CA GLY A 342 -19.54 29.34 -19.48
C GLY A 342 -19.24 28.07 -18.68
N CYS A 343 -18.88 28.29 -17.42
CA CYS A 343 -18.55 27.25 -16.46
C CYS A 343 -19.31 27.45 -15.14
N ILE A 344 -19.52 26.35 -14.43
CA ILE A 344 -20.10 26.34 -13.09
C ILE A 344 -18.97 26.58 -12.06
N PRO A 345 -19.13 27.51 -11.12
CA PRO A 345 -18.13 27.79 -10.08
C PRO A 345 -17.77 26.54 -9.26
N LEU A 346 -16.48 26.37 -8.96
CA LEU A 346 -16.00 25.22 -8.18
C LEU A 346 -16.64 25.14 -6.78
N SER A 347 -16.91 26.28 -6.14
CA SER A 347 -17.61 26.33 -4.85
C SER A 347 -19.00 25.69 -4.91
N SER A 348 -19.76 25.96 -5.97
CA SER A 348 -21.07 25.34 -6.20
C SER A 348 -20.95 23.85 -6.47
N ILE A 349 -19.93 23.41 -7.21
CA ILE A 349 -19.65 21.98 -7.44
C ILE A 349 -19.34 21.28 -6.12
N THR A 350 -18.46 21.85 -5.31
CA THR A 350 -18.11 21.32 -3.99
C THR A 350 -19.34 21.24 -3.08
N ARG A 351 -20.16 22.31 -3.03
CA ARG A 351 -21.41 22.31 -2.25
C ARG A 351 -22.37 21.22 -2.71
N ALA A 352 -22.61 21.10 -4.02
CA ALA A 352 -23.48 20.09 -4.60
C ALA A 352 -22.99 18.65 -4.33
N LEU A 353 -21.68 18.41 -4.30
CA LEU A 353 -21.13 17.10 -3.98
C LEU A 353 -21.27 16.77 -2.48
N LEU A 354 -20.91 17.71 -1.60
CA LEU A 354 -20.90 17.51 -0.14
C LEU A 354 -22.28 17.26 0.48
N GLU A 355 -23.38 17.59 -0.22
CA GLU A 355 -24.73 17.20 0.20
C GLU A 355 -24.97 15.68 0.17
N GLU A 356 -24.19 14.92 -0.62
CA GLU A 356 -24.28 13.46 -0.65
C GLU A 356 -23.36 12.78 0.36
N LYS A 357 -23.81 11.63 0.86
CA LYS A 357 -23.02 10.79 1.80
C LYS A 357 -21.65 10.37 1.24
N ASN A 358 -21.54 10.21 -0.08
CA ASN A 358 -20.28 9.84 -0.76
C ASN A 358 -19.63 11.04 -1.46
N GLY A 359 -20.08 12.27 -1.15
CA GLY A 359 -19.67 13.50 -1.80
C GLY A 359 -18.18 13.82 -1.68
N GLU A 360 -17.63 13.62 -0.48
CA GLU A 360 -16.21 13.85 -0.19
C GLU A 360 -15.30 12.99 -1.06
N ASP A 361 -15.62 11.70 -1.19
CA ASP A 361 -14.87 10.76 -2.05
C ASP A 361 -14.91 11.18 -3.52
N VAL A 362 -16.08 11.63 -4.01
CA VAL A 362 -16.26 12.09 -5.39
C VAL A 362 -15.48 13.39 -5.63
N ALA A 363 -15.53 14.34 -4.70
CA ALA A 363 -14.77 15.58 -4.76
C ALA A 363 -13.25 15.33 -4.73
N GLN A 364 -12.80 14.39 -3.91
CA GLN A 364 -11.39 13.97 -3.87
C GLN A 364 -10.96 13.37 -5.22
N LYS A 365 -11.72 12.42 -5.78
CA LYS A 365 -11.41 11.82 -7.09
C LYS A 365 -11.39 12.86 -8.22
N LEU A 366 -12.29 13.84 -8.17
CA LEU A 366 -12.30 14.96 -9.11
C LEU A 366 -11.01 15.78 -9.01
N SER A 367 -10.61 16.15 -7.80
CA SER A 367 -9.35 16.86 -7.54
C SER A 367 -8.12 16.06 -7.97
N GLU A 368 -8.10 14.74 -7.70
CA GLU A 368 -7.01 13.83 -8.11
C GLU A 368 -6.89 13.76 -9.63
N ARG A 369 -8.01 13.72 -10.35
CA ARG A 369 -8.02 13.70 -11.82
C ARG A 369 -7.60 15.04 -12.41
N PHE A 370 -8.04 16.16 -11.84
CA PHE A 370 -7.55 17.50 -12.22
C PHE A 370 -6.03 17.61 -12.04
N SER A 371 -5.54 17.22 -10.87
CA SER A 371 -4.10 17.25 -10.55
C SER A 371 -3.32 16.37 -11.53
N SER A 372 -3.83 15.17 -11.82
CA SER A 372 -3.19 14.25 -12.77
C SER A 372 -3.11 14.83 -14.18
N GLU A 373 -4.15 15.51 -14.66
CA GLU A 373 -4.14 16.15 -15.98
C GLU A 373 -3.21 17.35 -16.04
N ALA A 374 -3.22 18.21 -15.02
CA ALA A 374 -2.29 19.34 -14.91
C ALA A 374 -0.82 18.86 -14.91
N LEU A 375 -0.53 17.79 -14.16
CA LEU A 375 0.79 17.16 -14.13
C LEU A 375 1.19 16.57 -15.49
N LEU A 376 0.27 15.94 -16.23
CA LEU A 376 0.54 15.45 -17.59
C LEU A 376 0.82 16.60 -18.56
N LYS A 377 0.02 17.68 -18.52
CA LYS A 377 0.20 18.88 -19.35
C LYS A 377 1.52 19.59 -19.05
N SER A 378 2.04 19.50 -17.81
CA SER A 378 3.29 20.18 -17.41
C SER A 378 4.55 19.70 -18.14
N GLN A 379 4.55 18.48 -18.70
CA GLN A 379 5.71 17.82 -19.32
C GLN A 379 6.95 17.74 -18.42
N LEU A 380 6.79 17.87 -17.10
CA LEU A 380 7.87 17.73 -16.13
C LEU A 380 8.26 16.24 -15.98
N PRO A 381 9.53 15.94 -15.66
CA PRO A 381 9.92 14.60 -15.27
C PRO A 381 9.34 14.31 -13.88
N LEU A 382 8.32 13.45 -13.83
CA LEU A 382 7.57 13.16 -12.60
C LEU A 382 7.83 11.73 -12.14
N ILE A 383 7.97 11.59 -10.82
CA ILE A 383 7.98 10.32 -10.11
C ILE A 383 6.63 10.17 -9.46
N ARG A 384 5.96 9.05 -9.71
CA ARG A 384 4.62 8.79 -9.22
C ARG A 384 4.65 7.71 -8.17
N CYS A 385 3.87 7.89 -7.11
CA CYS A 385 3.59 6.82 -6.16
C CYS A 385 2.71 5.75 -6.85
N PRO A 386 3.02 4.45 -6.72
CA PRO A 386 2.19 3.38 -7.27
C PRO A 386 0.90 3.12 -6.47
N PHE A 387 0.80 3.66 -5.25
CA PHE A 387 -0.30 3.38 -4.32
C PHE A 387 -1.32 4.52 -4.19
N CYS A 388 -0.99 5.72 -4.65
CA CYS A 388 -1.86 6.89 -4.57
C CYS A 388 -1.55 7.91 -5.67
N SER A 389 -2.35 8.97 -5.77
CA SER A 389 -2.21 10.06 -6.75
C SER A 389 -1.00 10.98 -6.55
N TYR A 390 -0.17 10.74 -5.53
CA TYR A 390 1.01 11.54 -5.23
C TYR A 390 2.05 11.47 -6.35
N ALA A 391 2.56 12.63 -6.75
CA ALA A 391 3.67 12.76 -7.66
C ALA A 391 4.63 13.87 -7.19
N GLU A 392 5.93 13.65 -7.38
CA GLU A 392 6.97 14.64 -7.16
C GLU A 392 7.81 14.83 -8.43
N VAL A 393 8.44 15.99 -8.56
CA VAL A 393 9.34 16.26 -9.68
C VAL A 393 10.68 15.55 -9.42
N ASP A 394 11.20 14.85 -10.42
CA ASP A 394 12.56 14.30 -10.37
C ASP A 394 13.55 15.42 -10.65
N ASP A 395 14.05 16.04 -9.58
CA ASP A 395 15.04 17.12 -9.66
C ASP A 395 16.27 16.70 -10.49
N LEU A 396 16.71 15.44 -10.42
CA LEU A 396 17.90 14.97 -11.15
C LEU A 396 17.66 14.83 -12.65
N ALA A 397 16.41 14.62 -13.06
CA ALA A 397 16.04 14.50 -14.46
C ALA A 397 15.85 15.86 -15.16
N LEU A 398 15.69 16.95 -14.40
CA LEU A 398 15.52 18.29 -14.96
C LEU A 398 16.75 18.75 -15.77
N PRO A 399 16.59 19.41 -16.92
CA PRO A 399 17.71 19.96 -17.69
C PRO A 399 18.50 21.05 -16.96
N THR A 400 17.83 21.80 -16.09
CA THR A 400 18.34 22.99 -15.41
C THR A 400 19.01 22.69 -14.08
N THR A 401 19.03 21.43 -13.63
CA THR A 401 19.63 21.09 -12.33
C THR A 401 21.13 21.34 -12.35
N ASN A 402 21.61 22.06 -11.34
CA ASN A 402 23.03 22.24 -11.10
C ASN A 402 23.63 20.93 -10.57
N LEU A 403 23.93 19.99 -11.47
CA LEU A 403 24.55 18.69 -11.15
C LEU A 403 25.93 18.83 -10.50
N PHE A 404 26.52 20.03 -10.56
CA PHE A 404 27.77 20.42 -9.91
C PHE A 404 27.61 20.82 -8.44
N ALA A 405 26.41 21.21 -8.00
CA ALA A 405 26.13 21.55 -6.63
C ALA A 405 26.15 20.27 -5.78
N GLY A 406 27.19 20.10 -4.95
CA GLY A 406 27.34 18.94 -4.06
C GLY A 406 28.39 17.92 -4.48
N LEU A 407 29.06 18.09 -5.64
CA LEU A 407 30.23 17.27 -5.99
C LEU A 407 31.32 17.41 -4.93
N ARG A 408 31.67 16.32 -4.25
CA ARG A 408 32.83 16.27 -3.36
C ARG A 408 33.89 15.40 -4.01
N PHE A 409 35.09 15.92 -4.25
CA PHE A 409 36.17 15.05 -4.71
C PHE A 409 36.44 13.96 -3.68
N LYS A 410 36.54 12.70 -4.12
CA LYS A 410 36.90 11.58 -3.25
C LYS A 410 38.20 11.94 -2.54
N ARG A 411 38.17 12.04 -1.20
CA ARG A 411 39.37 12.17 -0.36
C ARG A 411 40.14 10.85 -0.31
N ARG A 412 40.54 10.31 -1.48
CA ARG A 412 41.71 9.44 -1.53
C ARG A 412 42.92 10.37 -1.41
N PRO A 413 43.86 10.07 -0.50
CA PRO A 413 44.87 11.03 -0.12
C PRO A 413 45.75 11.35 -1.32
N LEU A 414 45.98 12.65 -1.47
CA LEU A 414 47.06 13.24 -2.25
C LEU A 414 48.40 12.80 -1.63
N LEU A 415 48.77 11.53 -1.80
CA LEU A 415 50.13 11.02 -1.55
C LEU A 415 50.85 10.92 -2.89
N LEU A 416 51.06 12.08 -3.51
CA LEU A 416 52.13 12.33 -4.48
C LEU A 416 52.43 13.84 -4.45
N ALA A 417 52.88 14.32 -3.29
CA ALA A 417 53.80 15.45 -3.29
C ALA A 417 55.18 14.88 -3.71
N ILE A 418 55.80 15.52 -4.72
CA ILE A 418 57.06 15.18 -5.42
C ILE A 418 56.80 14.30 -6.67
N PRO A 419 56.58 14.93 -7.86
CA PRO A 419 57.61 15.75 -8.51
C PRO A 419 57.03 17.06 -9.10
N LEU A 420 57.18 18.16 -8.35
CA LEU A 420 56.52 19.46 -8.64
C LEU A 420 57.16 20.31 -9.75
N ILE A 421 58.12 19.79 -10.52
CA ILE A 421 58.81 20.56 -11.57
C ILE A 421 58.61 19.94 -12.97
N VAL A 422 58.66 18.61 -13.09
CA VAL A 422 58.32 17.92 -14.35
C VAL A 422 56.81 17.96 -14.61
N CYS A 423 56.00 17.83 -13.56
CA CYS A 423 54.56 18.03 -13.65
C CYS A 423 54.20 19.47 -14.04
N PHE A 424 55.00 20.50 -13.70
CA PHE A 424 54.70 21.88 -14.07
C PHE A 424 54.84 22.12 -15.58
N GLN A 425 55.85 21.52 -16.24
CA GLN A 425 56.00 21.68 -17.69
C GLN A 425 54.98 20.87 -18.48
N VAL A 426 54.67 19.64 -18.03
CA VAL A 426 53.58 18.84 -18.61
C VAL A 426 52.22 19.52 -18.37
N PHE A 427 52.01 20.12 -17.19
CA PHE A 427 50.83 20.90 -16.86
C PHE A 427 50.75 22.20 -17.67
N ARG A 428 51.88 22.88 -17.91
CA ARG A 428 51.95 24.11 -18.71
C ARG A 428 51.63 23.82 -20.18
N ILE A 429 52.18 22.74 -20.74
CA ILE A 429 51.85 22.27 -22.09
C ILE A 429 50.38 21.83 -22.16
N GLY A 430 49.91 21.06 -21.16
CA GLY A 430 48.51 20.66 -21.07
C GLY A 430 47.55 21.85 -20.96
N PHE A 431 47.91 22.88 -20.20
CA PHE A 431 47.15 24.11 -20.04
C PHE A 431 47.16 24.95 -21.32
N GLN A 432 48.29 25.05 -22.01
CA GLN A 432 48.37 25.72 -23.32
C GLN A 432 47.52 25.01 -24.38
N VAL A 433 47.57 23.67 -24.43
CA VAL A 433 46.70 22.87 -25.31
C VAL A 433 45.24 23.06 -24.95
N LEU A 434 44.90 23.07 -23.64
CA LEU A 434 43.53 23.31 -23.18
C LEU A 434 43.02 24.71 -23.58
N VAL A 435 43.84 25.76 -23.43
CA VAL A 435 43.48 27.13 -23.83
C VAL A 435 43.28 27.23 -25.35
N ILE A 436 44.15 26.60 -26.14
CA ILE A 436 44.01 26.54 -27.61
C ILE A 436 42.75 25.76 -28.00
N LEU A 437 42.45 24.65 -27.32
CA LEU A 437 41.25 23.86 -27.57
C LEU A 437 40.00 24.69 -27.23
N LEU A 438 39.97 25.34 -26.06
CA LEU A 438 38.85 26.18 -25.62
C LEU A 438 38.65 27.40 -26.53
N SER A 439 39.73 28.03 -27.01
CA SER A 439 39.63 29.14 -27.97
C SER A 439 39.14 28.66 -29.34
N PHE A 440 39.60 27.50 -29.81
CA PHE A 440 39.09 26.87 -31.03
C PHE A 440 37.59 26.56 -30.92
N ILE A 441 37.15 26.01 -29.78
CA ILE A 441 35.73 25.74 -29.50
C ILE A 441 34.92 27.04 -29.43
N ALA A 442 35.45 28.10 -28.82
CA ALA A 442 34.77 29.40 -28.76
C ALA A 442 34.58 30.02 -30.15
N VAL A 443 35.61 29.93 -31.00
CA VAL A 443 35.54 30.36 -32.42
C VAL A 443 34.56 29.48 -33.20
N LEU A 444 34.58 28.16 -32.99
CA LEU A 444 33.65 27.22 -33.62
C LEU A 444 32.18 27.53 -33.23
N ASN A 445 31.92 27.83 -31.96
CA ASN A 445 30.62 28.27 -31.45
C ASN A 445 30.17 29.64 -31.98
N PHE A 446 31.10 30.51 -32.35
CA PHE A 446 30.79 31.81 -32.95
C PHE A 446 30.45 31.70 -34.45
N ILE A 447 31.00 30.69 -35.14
CA ILE A 447 30.83 30.51 -36.60
C ILE A 447 29.64 29.59 -36.93
N LEU A 448 29.33 28.59 -36.09
CA LEU A 448 28.21 27.67 -36.32
C LEU A 448 26.88 28.27 -35.82
N PRO A 449 25.76 28.03 -36.53
CA PRO A 449 24.44 28.54 -36.15
C PRO A 449 23.85 27.91 -34.88
N ALA A 450 24.45 26.82 -34.38
CA ALA A 450 24.08 26.19 -33.11
C ALA A 450 25.34 25.92 -32.27
N PRO A 451 25.33 26.24 -30.96
CA PRO A 451 26.50 26.06 -30.10
C PRO A 451 26.83 24.57 -29.86
N PHE A 452 28.05 24.16 -30.20
CA PHE A 452 28.71 22.93 -29.79
C PHE A 452 28.87 22.87 -28.25
N SER A 453 27.97 22.13 -27.61
CA SER A 453 27.84 22.04 -26.16
C SER A 453 28.72 20.93 -25.57
N ILE A 454 29.97 21.24 -25.21
CA ILE A 454 30.89 20.30 -24.55
C ILE A 454 30.41 19.89 -23.15
N LEU A 455 29.63 20.76 -22.50
CA LEU A 455 29.08 20.50 -21.17
C LEU A 455 27.94 19.47 -21.20
N ALA A 456 27.24 19.30 -22.33
CA ALA A 456 26.13 18.37 -22.44
C ALA A 456 26.52 16.90 -22.15
N PRO A 457 27.58 16.32 -22.76
CA PRO A 457 28.01 14.95 -22.43
C PRO A 457 28.55 14.82 -21.00
N LEU A 458 29.18 15.88 -20.46
CA LEU A 458 29.63 15.90 -19.06
C LEU A 458 28.45 15.91 -18.07
N GLN A 459 27.46 16.76 -18.31
CA GLN A 459 26.22 16.82 -17.53
C GLN A 459 25.43 15.51 -17.64
N ALA A 460 25.35 14.90 -18.83
CA ALA A 460 24.73 13.58 -19.01
C ALA A 460 25.49 12.48 -18.24
N GLY A 461 26.83 12.54 -18.22
CA GLY A 461 27.66 11.66 -17.41
C GLY A 461 27.41 11.82 -15.91
N LEU A 462 27.42 13.06 -15.41
CA LEU A 462 27.12 13.36 -14.00
C LEU A 462 25.70 12.95 -13.61
N ARG A 463 24.71 13.20 -14.47
CA ARG A 463 23.32 12.78 -14.23
C ARG A 463 23.22 11.27 -14.07
N ARG A 464 23.87 10.49 -14.94
CA ARG A 464 23.91 9.02 -14.83
C ARG A 464 24.52 8.56 -13.50
N ILE A 465 25.58 9.22 -13.04
CA ILE A 465 26.23 8.91 -11.75
C ILE A 465 25.31 9.23 -10.57
N HIS A 466 24.67 10.41 -10.57
CA HIS A 466 23.72 10.80 -9.52
C HIS A 466 22.51 9.85 -9.46
N LEU A 467 21.94 9.50 -10.61
CA LEU A 467 20.84 8.52 -10.69
C LEU A 467 21.26 7.13 -10.18
N LYS A 468 22.50 6.69 -10.45
CA LYS A 468 23.03 5.43 -9.90
C LYS A 468 23.22 5.48 -8.37
N ARG A 469 23.53 6.65 -7.81
CA ARG A 469 23.81 6.83 -6.37
C ARG A 469 22.57 7.10 -5.52
N ARG A 470 21.51 7.68 -6.11
CA ARG A 470 20.23 7.94 -5.44
C ARG A 470 19.63 6.68 -4.79
N GLY A 471 19.95 5.51 -5.31
CA GLY A 471 19.34 4.26 -4.90
C GLY A 471 17.95 4.10 -5.49
N LEU A 472 17.30 2.97 -5.17
CA LEU A 472 16.01 2.59 -5.76
C LEU A 472 14.82 2.87 -4.85
N ARG A 473 15.06 3.32 -3.61
CA ARG A 473 14.02 3.54 -2.61
C ARG A 473 13.35 4.90 -2.83
N PHE A 474 12.03 4.89 -2.96
CA PHE A 474 11.16 6.05 -2.97
C PHE A 474 10.27 6.03 -1.74
N GLN A 475 10.01 7.20 -1.16
CA GLN A 475 9.08 7.35 -0.04
C GLN A 475 8.02 8.36 -0.42
N CYS A 476 6.75 7.94 -0.39
CA CYS A 476 5.64 8.85 -0.62
C CYS A 476 5.53 9.85 0.54
N LEU A 477 5.47 11.15 0.22
CA LEU A 477 5.30 12.21 1.22
C LEU A 477 3.83 12.61 1.44
N SER A 478 2.88 11.91 0.81
CA SER A 478 1.46 12.13 1.09
C SER A 478 1.12 11.68 2.52
N PRO A 479 0.45 12.53 3.33
CA PRO A 479 0.15 12.22 4.73
C PRO A 479 -0.78 11.00 4.89
N ALA A 480 -1.58 10.69 3.87
CA ALA A 480 -2.48 9.53 3.88
C ALA A 480 -1.78 8.22 3.46
N CYS A 481 -0.71 8.31 2.66
CA CYS A 481 -0.04 7.13 2.11
C CYS A 481 1.22 6.77 2.88
N GLY A 482 2.24 7.64 2.89
CA GLY A 482 3.52 7.39 3.58
C GLY A 482 4.33 6.16 3.10
N ARG A 483 3.81 5.38 2.14
CA ARG A 483 4.38 4.08 1.73
C ARG A 483 5.70 4.25 0.97
N THR A 484 6.58 3.29 1.16
CA THR A 484 7.84 3.20 0.42
C THR A 484 7.72 2.24 -0.76
N SER A 485 8.22 2.64 -1.93
CA SER A 485 8.23 1.81 -3.14
C SER A 485 9.58 1.84 -3.85
N CYS A 486 9.76 0.94 -4.80
CA CYS A 486 10.91 0.95 -5.69
C CYS A 486 10.69 1.91 -6.88
N LEU A 487 11.68 2.73 -7.21
CA LEU A 487 11.67 3.62 -8.38
C LEU A 487 11.69 2.86 -9.72
N THR A 488 12.17 1.61 -9.72
CA THR A 488 12.33 0.82 -10.95
C THR A 488 11.17 -0.14 -11.18
N CYS A 489 10.83 -0.98 -10.20
CA CYS A 489 9.75 -1.96 -10.36
C CYS A 489 8.39 -1.45 -9.86
N SER A 490 8.33 -0.28 -9.21
CA SER A 490 7.11 0.28 -8.60
C SER A 490 6.44 -0.62 -7.54
N ALA A 491 7.12 -1.69 -7.09
CA ALA A 491 6.63 -2.56 -6.03
C ALA A 491 6.86 -1.94 -4.63
N PRO A 492 6.14 -2.41 -3.59
CA PRO A 492 6.45 -2.07 -2.21
C PRO A 492 7.92 -2.32 -1.87
N TRP A 493 8.52 -1.40 -1.11
CA TRP A 493 9.91 -1.52 -0.68
C TRP A 493 10.00 -2.34 0.60
N HIS A 494 10.83 -3.39 0.58
CA HIS A 494 11.22 -4.18 1.75
C HIS A 494 12.74 -4.27 1.78
N ASP A 495 13.37 -4.23 2.95
CA ASP A 495 14.83 -4.35 3.07
C ASP A 495 15.22 -5.81 3.42
N PRO A 496 16.11 -6.50 2.67
CA PRO A 496 16.70 -6.13 1.38
C PRO A 496 15.72 -6.25 0.21
N HIS A 497 15.71 -5.28 -0.70
CA HIS A 497 14.79 -5.27 -1.85
C HIS A 497 15.41 -5.96 -3.07
N SER A 498 14.64 -6.85 -3.71
CA SER A 498 14.99 -7.41 -5.02
C SER A 498 13.96 -6.97 -6.06
N CYS A 499 14.41 -6.26 -7.09
CA CYS A 499 13.53 -5.75 -8.14
C CYS A 499 12.91 -6.91 -8.93
N TYR A 500 11.61 -6.78 -9.20
CA TYR A 500 10.85 -7.73 -10.02
C TYR A 500 10.83 -9.17 -9.47
N SER A 501 10.87 -9.33 -8.14
CA SER A 501 10.81 -10.64 -7.48
C SER A 501 9.62 -11.49 -7.96
N SER A 502 8.43 -10.90 -8.07
CA SER A 502 7.24 -11.61 -8.55
C SER A 502 7.36 -12.07 -10.01
N GLN A 503 7.91 -11.24 -10.90
CA GLN A 503 8.16 -11.65 -12.28
C GLN A 503 9.24 -12.73 -12.37
N LEU A 504 10.31 -12.62 -11.57
CA LEU A 504 11.38 -13.62 -11.48
C LEU A 504 10.84 -14.97 -11.01
N ASP A 505 10.04 -14.99 -9.95
CA ASP A 505 9.41 -16.20 -9.44
C ASP A 505 8.43 -16.79 -10.46
N SER A 506 7.66 -15.94 -11.16
CA SER A 506 6.77 -16.40 -12.23
C SER A 506 7.54 -17.04 -13.38
N LEU A 507 8.67 -16.45 -13.80
CA LEU A 507 9.54 -17.00 -14.82
C LEU A 507 10.10 -18.34 -14.33
N ARG A 508 10.66 -18.40 -13.13
CA ARG A 508 11.19 -19.63 -12.54
C ARG A 508 10.15 -20.75 -12.51
N LEU A 509 8.95 -20.48 -12.00
CA LEU A 509 7.86 -21.45 -11.93
C LEU A 509 7.41 -21.91 -13.32
N THR A 510 7.34 -21.01 -14.30
CA THR A 510 6.97 -21.39 -15.68
C THR A 510 8.03 -22.26 -16.34
N LEU A 511 9.31 -21.96 -16.13
CA LEU A 511 10.42 -22.80 -16.60
C LEU A 511 10.43 -24.16 -15.91
N GLU A 512 10.33 -24.20 -14.58
CA GLU A 512 10.27 -25.44 -13.79
C GLU A 512 9.07 -26.31 -14.17
N ARG A 513 7.91 -25.70 -14.43
CA ARG A 513 6.71 -26.41 -14.90
C ARG A 513 6.91 -26.97 -16.31
N ALA A 514 7.43 -26.16 -17.23
CA ALA A 514 7.66 -26.57 -18.62
C ALA A 514 8.68 -27.71 -18.72
N THR A 515 9.78 -27.64 -17.96
CA THR A 515 10.79 -28.71 -17.92
C THR A 515 10.22 -29.98 -17.28
N THR A 516 9.45 -29.84 -16.20
CA THR A 516 8.78 -30.97 -15.56
C THR A 516 7.75 -31.64 -16.49
N ASP A 517 6.94 -30.86 -17.21
CA ASP A 517 5.93 -31.34 -18.18
C ASP A 517 6.55 -31.98 -19.45
N ALA A 518 7.79 -31.60 -19.79
CA ALA A 518 8.55 -32.19 -20.88
C ALA A 518 9.11 -33.58 -20.54
N ILE A 519 9.51 -33.81 -19.29
CA ILE A 519 10.06 -35.09 -18.84
C ILE A 519 8.95 -36.04 -18.37
N LYS A 520 8.02 -35.56 -17.54
CA LYS A 520 6.94 -36.41 -17.03
C LYS A 520 5.94 -36.76 -18.14
N ARG A 521 5.41 -37.98 -18.07
CA ARG A 521 4.25 -38.41 -18.85
C ARG A 521 3.08 -38.61 -17.92
N THR A 522 1.92 -38.09 -18.30
CA THR A 522 0.70 -38.13 -17.49
C THR A 522 -0.31 -39.03 -18.18
N CYS A 523 -0.84 -40.02 -17.46
CA CYS A 523 -1.89 -40.88 -17.98
C CYS A 523 -3.20 -40.09 -18.15
N PRO A 524 -3.82 -40.04 -19.34
CA PRO A 524 -5.09 -39.32 -19.53
C PRO A 524 -6.28 -39.98 -18.83
N ASN A 525 -6.17 -41.26 -18.44
CA ASN A 525 -7.27 -41.98 -17.81
C ASN A 525 -7.30 -41.82 -16.27
N CYS A 526 -6.13 -41.76 -15.62
CA CYS A 526 -6.02 -41.69 -14.15
C CYS A 526 -5.17 -40.53 -13.63
N ASN A 527 -4.62 -39.70 -14.51
CA ASN A 527 -3.76 -38.54 -14.19
C ASN A 527 -2.48 -38.87 -13.38
N LEU A 528 -2.08 -40.15 -13.32
CA LEU A 528 -0.82 -40.53 -12.72
C LEU A 528 0.36 -40.10 -13.61
N GLY A 529 1.28 -39.32 -13.02
CA GLY A 529 2.52 -38.88 -13.66
C GLY A 529 3.68 -39.84 -13.41
N PHE A 530 4.46 -40.17 -14.43
CA PHE A 530 5.64 -41.03 -14.29
C PHE A 530 6.74 -40.61 -15.28
N VAL A 531 7.99 -40.90 -14.92
CA VAL A 531 9.21 -40.62 -15.71
C VAL A 531 9.85 -41.94 -16.08
N LYS A 532 10.38 -42.04 -17.30
CA LYS A 532 11.05 -43.25 -17.77
C LYS A 532 12.51 -43.21 -17.31
N SER A 533 12.92 -44.17 -16.48
CA SER A 533 14.33 -44.31 -16.08
C SER A 533 15.15 -45.09 -17.12
N GLU A 534 14.65 -46.25 -17.57
CA GLU A 534 15.32 -47.13 -18.54
C GLU A 534 14.30 -47.97 -19.33
N GLY A 535 14.71 -48.61 -20.43
CA GLY A 535 13.89 -49.58 -21.17
C GLY A 535 13.18 -49.06 -22.43
N CYS A 536 12.02 -49.63 -22.74
CA CYS A 536 11.29 -49.44 -24.00
C CYS A 536 10.33 -48.22 -23.97
N ASN A 537 10.11 -47.57 -25.12
CA ASN A 537 9.22 -46.39 -25.25
C ASN A 537 7.70 -46.71 -25.18
N LYS A 538 7.32 -47.98 -25.05
CA LYS A 538 5.94 -48.39 -24.75
C LYS A 538 5.71 -48.38 -23.24
N LEU A 539 4.89 -47.44 -22.77
CA LEU A 539 4.54 -47.29 -21.36
C LEU A 539 3.18 -47.94 -21.09
N VAL A 540 3.04 -48.59 -19.94
CA VAL A 540 1.76 -49.12 -19.46
C VAL A 540 1.53 -48.60 -18.05
N CYS A 541 0.42 -47.87 -17.86
CA CYS A 541 0.02 -47.35 -16.56
C CYS A 541 -0.61 -48.46 -15.71
N LEU A 542 -0.61 -48.30 -14.38
CA LEU A 542 -1.27 -49.21 -13.43
C LEU A 542 -2.78 -49.37 -13.69
N CYS A 543 -3.43 -48.37 -14.31
CA CYS A 543 -4.83 -48.46 -14.71
C CYS A 543 -5.05 -49.23 -16.03
N GLY A 544 -4.01 -49.79 -16.64
CA GLY A 544 -4.06 -50.55 -17.90
C GLY A 544 -3.93 -49.72 -19.18
N TYR A 545 -3.90 -48.38 -19.10
CA TYR A 545 -3.72 -47.52 -20.28
C TYR A 545 -2.28 -47.59 -20.79
N SER A 546 -2.11 -47.87 -22.09
CA SER A 546 -0.79 -47.91 -22.73
C SER A 546 -0.58 -46.71 -23.66
N MET A 547 0.63 -46.15 -23.67
CA MET A 547 0.98 -44.99 -24.49
C MET A 547 2.43 -45.02 -24.96
N CYS A 548 2.74 -44.27 -26.01
CA CYS A 548 4.10 -44.05 -26.47
C CYS A 548 4.77 -42.90 -25.70
N TYR A 549 5.99 -43.11 -25.19
CA TYR A 549 6.78 -42.08 -24.50
C TYR A 549 7.15 -40.89 -25.39
N VAL A 550 7.37 -41.14 -26.69
CA VAL A 550 7.83 -40.14 -27.66
C VAL A 550 6.67 -39.24 -28.14
N CYS A 551 5.61 -39.83 -28.69
CA CYS A 551 4.50 -39.06 -29.29
C CYS A 551 3.30 -38.84 -28.35
N ARG A 552 3.28 -39.42 -27.14
CA ARG A 552 2.18 -39.34 -26.15
C ARG A 552 0.84 -39.98 -26.59
N GLU A 553 0.80 -40.63 -27.75
CA GLU A 553 -0.40 -41.27 -28.29
C GLU A 553 -0.74 -42.59 -27.57
N GLY A 554 -2.03 -42.89 -27.45
CA GLY A 554 -2.53 -44.13 -26.86
C GLY A 554 -2.27 -45.34 -27.74
N LEU A 555 -1.74 -46.42 -27.16
CA LEU A 555 -1.32 -47.64 -27.86
C LEU A 555 -2.33 -48.79 -27.75
N ALA A 556 -3.57 -48.52 -27.31
CA ALA A 556 -4.58 -49.56 -27.08
C ALA A 556 -4.84 -50.44 -28.32
N ASN A 557 -4.89 -49.84 -29.52
CA ASN A 557 -5.21 -50.55 -30.77
C ASN A 557 -3.96 -51.00 -31.54
N GLN A 558 -2.89 -50.19 -31.52
CA GLN A 558 -1.69 -50.42 -32.35
C GLN A 558 -0.60 -51.22 -31.62
N GLY A 559 -0.54 -51.16 -30.28
CA GLY A 559 0.45 -51.86 -29.47
C GLY A 559 1.89 -51.60 -29.97
N TYR A 560 2.58 -52.68 -30.35
CA TYR A 560 3.95 -52.60 -30.88
C TYR A 560 4.01 -52.20 -32.37
N HIS A 561 2.91 -52.23 -33.12
CA HIS A 561 2.88 -51.84 -34.55
C HIS A 561 2.99 -50.33 -34.77
N HIS A 562 2.83 -49.53 -33.70
CA HIS A 562 3.12 -48.11 -33.66
C HIS A 562 4.62 -47.81 -33.87
N PHE A 563 5.48 -48.75 -33.49
CA PHE A 563 6.92 -48.59 -33.59
C PHE A 563 7.46 -49.12 -34.92
N CYS A 564 8.53 -48.48 -35.41
CA CYS A 564 9.22 -48.88 -36.62
C CYS A 564 9.89 -50.25 -36.43
N GLN A 565 9.77 -51.13 -37.42
CA GLN A 565 10.38 -52.45 -37.44
C GLN A 565 11.54 -52.58 -38.43
N HIS A 566 11.88 -51.49 -39.14
CA HIS A 566 13.00 -51.49 -40.07
C HIS A 566 14.32 -51.56 -39.32
N PHE A 567 15.20 -52.44 -39.78
CA PHE A 567 16.54 -52.57 -39.23
C PHE A 567 17.34 -51.28 -39.49
N ARG A 568 18.22 -50.92 -38.54
CA ARG A 568 19.07 -49.73 -38.63
C ARG A 568 20.52 -50.14 -38.47
N ASP A 569 21.36 -49.81 -39.44
CA ASP A 569 22.81 -50.09 -39.39
C ASP A 569 23.52 -49.31 -38.27
N ARG A 570 22.97 -48.16 -37.86
CA ARG A 570 23.42 -47.40 -36.69
C ARG A 570 22.25 -47.13 -35.73
N PRO A 571 22.34 -47.55 -34.46
CA PRO A 571 21.29 -47.30 -33.47
C PRO A 571 21.11 -45.79 -33.23
N GLY A 572 19.85 -45.34 -33.18
CA GLY A 572 19.49 -43.94 -32.87
C GLY A 572 19.18 -43.02 -34.07
N LEU A 573 19.47 -43.42 -35.32
CA LEU A 573 19.09 -42.65 -36.52
C LEU A 573 17.57 -42.68 -36.75
N ASN A 574 17.00 -41.66 -37.39
CA ASN A 574 15.59 -41.68 -37.82
C ASN A 574 15.40 -42.61 -39.04
N CYS A 575 14.22 -43.20 -39.18
CA CYS A 575 13.95 -44.14 -40.26
C CYS A 575 13.68 -43.34 -41.54
N GLN A 576 14.29 -43.73 -42.66
CA GLN A 576 14.07 -43.05 -43.95
C GLN A 576 12.91 -43.66 -44.75
N GLU A 577 12.41 -44.82 -44.32
CA GLU A 577 11.36 -45.59 -45.01
C GLU A 577 9.97 -45.39 -44.38
N CYS A 578 9.88 -44.91 -43.13
CA CYS A 578 8.61 -44.62 -42.47
C CYS A 578 8.70 -43.58 -41.37
N ASN A 579 7.55 -43.02 -41.00
CA ASN A 579 7.41 -42.00 -39.95
C ASN A 579 7.03 -42.58 -38.58
N LYS A 580 7.25 -43.89 -38.35
CA LYS A 580 6.88 -44.57 -37.08
C LYS A 580 7.90 -44.29 -35.96
N CYS A 581 7.43 -44.32 -34.71
CA CYS A 581 8.27 -44.07 -33.54
C CYS A 581 9.31 -45.17 -33.33
N ASP A 582 10.44 -44.83 -32.72
CA ASP A 582 11.48 -45.81 -32.38
C ASP A 582 11.23 -46.41 -30.99
N LEU A 583 11.33 -47.74 -30.87
CA LEU A 583 11.05 -48.46 -29.63
C LEU A 583 12.15 -48.25 -28.56
N TYR A 584 13.41 -48.12 -29.00
CA TYR A 584 14.59 -48.11 -28.12
C TYR A 584 15.42 -46.82 -28.21
N LYS A 585 14.93 -45.80 -28.93
CA LYS A 585 15.58 -44.49 -28.92
C LYS A 585 15.56 -43.90 -27.51
N VAL A 586 16.75 -43.62 -27.00
CA VAL A 586 16.97 -42.78 -25.83
C VAL A 586 17.03 -41.35 -26.34
N GLU A 587 16.06 -40.53 -25.95
CA GLU A 587 16.16 -39.09 -26.20
C GLU A 587 17.16 -38.48 -25.23
N ASP A 588 17.95 -37.53 -25.71
CA ASP A 588 18.81 -36.71 -24.86
C ASP A 588 17.91 -35.78 -24.04
N GLU A 589 17.61 -36.20 -22.80
CA GLU A 589 16.72 -35.49 -21.89
C GLU A 589 17.23 -34.07 -21.62
N ASP A 590 18.55 -33.89 -21.51
CA ASP A 590 19.18 -32.59 -21.29
C ASP A 590 18.96 -31.65 -22.49
N ALA A 591 19.10 -32.17 -23.72
CA ALA A 591 18.81 -31.41 -24.94
C ALA A 591 17.31 -31.08 -25.11
N VAL A 592 16.42 -31.94 -24.62
CA VAL A 592 14.96 -31.66 -24.61
C VAL A 592 14.63 -30.61 -23.56
N VAL A 593 15.13 -30.74 -22.34
CA VAL A 593 14.96 -29.78 -21.24
C VAL A 593 15.47 -28.40 -21.66
N LYS A 594 16.64 -28.33 -22.30
CA LYS A 594 17.20 -27.07 -22.79
C LYS A 594 16.31 -26.43 -23.86
N ARG A 595 15.87 -27.19 -24.87
CA ARG A 595 14.98 -26.66 -25.93
C ARG A 595 13.63 -26.20 -25.38
N VAL A 596 13.04 -26.95 -24.45
CA VAL A 596 11.76 -26.59 -23.83
C VAL A 596 11.92 -25.37 -22.94
N ARG A 597 13.00 -25.28 -22.15
CA ARG A 597 13.32 -24.11 -21.34
C ARG A 597 13.50 -22.86 -22.22
N ASP A 598 14.27 -22.95 -23.30
CA ASP A 598 14.50 -21.83 -24.23
C ASP A 598 13.19 -21.38 -24.91
N THR A 599 12.29 -22.32 -25.22
CA THR A 599 11.00 -22.03 -25.85
C THR A 599 10.04 -21.40 -24.84
N ALA A 600 9.92 -21.96 -23.64
CA ALA A 600 9.10 -21.44 -22.56
C ALA A 600 9.56 -20.03 -22.13
N GLU A 601 10.86 -19.78 -22.10
CA GLU A 601 11.41 -18.45 -21.84
C GLU A 601 10.96 -17.45 -22.91
N LYS A 602 11.09 -17.80 -24.21
CA LYS A 602 10.64 -16.93 -25.32
C LYS A 602 9.14 -16.65 -25.27
N GLU A 603 8.33 -17.66 -25.00
CA GLU A 603 6.86 -17.52 -24.88
C GLU A 603 6.48 -16.66 -23.68
N TRP A 604 7.16 -16.84 -22.54
CA TRP A 604 6.96 -16.00 -21.36
C TRP A 604 7.28 -14.53 -21.68
N TRP A 605 8.43 -14.25 -22.31
CA TRP A 605 8.80 -12.90 -22.74
C TRP A 605 7.86 -12.31 -23.78
N ALA A 606 7.29 -13.12 -24.69
CA ALA A 606 6.29 -12.66 -25.66
C ALA A 606 4.95 -12.30 -24.99
N THR A 607 4.65 -12.94 -23.86
CA THR A 607 3.43 -12.67 -23.07
C THR A 607 3.58 -11.43 -22.19
N GLN A 608 4.81 -11.07 -21.81
CA GLN A 608 5.07 -9.84 -21.07
C GLN A 608 4.88 -8.63 -21.98
N ASN A 609 3.92 -7.77 -21.64
CA ASN A 609 3.69 -6.52 -22.35
C ASN A 609 4.88 -5.57 -22.07
N PRO A 610 5.61 -5.06 -23.08
CA PRO A 610 6.74 -4.16 -22.85
C PRO A 610 6.23 -2.77 -22.46
N GLY A 611 5.81 -2.62 -21.19
CA GLY A 611 5.62 -1.31 -20.57
C GLY A 611 6.95 -0.61 -20.29
N LEU A 612 6.86 0.61 -19.74
CA LEU A 612 7.99 1.35 -19.17
C LEU A 612 8.72 0.48 -18.12
N GLY A 613 9.85 -0.11 -18.50
CA GLY A 613 10.64 -1.00 -17.64
C GLY A 613 11.00 -2.36 -18.25
N GLY A 614 10.51 -2.71 -19.45
CA GLY A 614 10.85 -3.98 -20.11
C GLY A 614 12.36 -4.21 -20.31
N ASP A 615 13.11 -3.16 -20.63
CA ASP A 615 14.57 -3.24 -20.75
C ASP A 615 15.28 -3.37 -19.40
N ALA A 616 14.74 -2.73 -18.35
CA ALA A 616 15.25 -2.87 -16.99
C ALA A 616 15.01 -4.29 -16.46
N LEU A 617 13.82 -4.86 -16.70
CA LEU A 617 13.47 -6.24 -16.37
C LEU A 617 14.39 -7.23 -17.09
N LYS A 618 14.64 -7.05 -18.40
CA LYS A 618 15.58 -7.90 -19.15
C LYS A 618 17.00 -7.81 -18.60
N GLN A 619 17.46 -6.63 -18.21
CA GLN A 619 18.79 -6.45 -17.62
C GLN A 619 18.91 -7.08 -16.23
N THR A 620 17.90 -6.96 -15.36
CA THR A 620 17.91 -7.60 -14.04
C THR A 620 17.83 -9.11 -14.14
N VAL A 621 16.90 -9.64 -14.94
CA VAL A 621 16.75 -11.09 -15.19
C VAL A 621 18.02 -11.65 -15.84
N GLY A 622 18.57 -10.96 -16.84
CA GLY A 622 19.81 -11.36 -17.50
C GLY A 622 21.00 -11.39 -16.54
N ARG A 623 21.05 -10.51 -15.54
CA ARG A 623 22.11 -10.51 -14.52
C ARG A 623 21.98 -11.72 -13.59
N ASP A 624 20.77 -12.08 -13.17
CA ASP A 624 20.52 -13.22 -12.29
C ASP A 624 20.71 -14.58 -12.99
N LEU A 625 20.26 -14.70 -14.25
CA LEU A 625 20.52 -15.90 -15.07
C LEU A 625 22.03 -16.11 -15.29
N ASN A 626 22.77 -15.04 -15.60
CA ASN A 626 24.22 -15.12 -15.76
C ASN A 626 24.95 -15.38 -14.43
N ALA A 627 24.40 -14.94 -13.30
CA ALA A 627 24.96 -15.25 -11.97
C ALA A 627 24.77 -16.74 -11.60
N PHE A 628 23.69 -17.37 -12.08
CA PHE A 628 23.44 -18.80 -11.90
C PHE A 628 24.37 -19.67 -12.77
N ASP A 629 24.69 -19.23 -13.99
CA ASP A 629 25.63 -19.92 -14.89
C ASP A 629 27.12 -19.62 -14.59
N ALA A 630 27.42 -18.61 -13.77
CA ALA A 630 28.78 -18.22 -13.40
C ALA A 630 29.35 -19.04 -12.24
N GLY A 631 29.20 -20.37 -12.29
CA GLY A 631 30.01 -21.32 -11.53
C GLY A 631 31.33 -21.69 -12.23
N ASN A 632 31.51 -21.32 -13.50
CA ASN A 632 32.74 -21.63 -14.21
C ASN A 632 32.91 -20.72 -15.43
N HIS A 633 33.65 -19.62 -15.27
CA HIS A 633 34.55 -18.99 -16.25
C HIS A 633 34.87 -17.56 -15.82
N GLY A 634 35.93 -17.46 -15.01
CA GLY A 634 36.68 -16.21 -14.92
C GLY A 634 37.29 -15.87 -16.29
N MET A 635 37.39 -14.57 -16.55
CA MET A 635 38.28 -13.97 -17.56
C MET A 635 37.76 -13.83 -19.00
N LYS A 636 36.58 -13.24 -19.21
CA LYS A 636 36.22 -12.59 -20.49
C LYS A 636 35.43 -11.28 -20.33
N ALA A 637 35.93 -10.36 -19.50
CA ALA A 637 35.31 -9.03 -19.32
C ALA A 637 36.29 -7.85 -19.50
N VAL A 638 37.42 -8.05 -20.19
CA VAL A 638 38.45 -7.00 -20.36
C VAL A 638 38.56 -6.45 -21.79
N VAL A 639 37.94 -7.07 -22.81
CA VAL A 639 38.25 -6.74 -24.23
C VAL A 639 37.20 -5.86 -24.94
N LYS A 640 36.11 -5.42 -24.28
CA LYS A 640 35.06 -4.61 -24.95
C LYS A 640 34.97 -3.16 -24.48
N ALA A 641 36.09 -2.57 -24.07
CA ALA A 641 36.17 -1.20 -23.56
C ALA A 641 37.24 -0.36 -24.28
N VAL A 642 37.21 -0.33 -25.61
CA VAL A 642 37.96 0.66 -26.41
C VAL A 642 37.03 1.11 -27.52
N GLY A 643 36.34 2.24 -27.31
CA GLY A 643 35.47 2.82 -28.34
C GLY A 643 34.43 3.83 -27.83
N ASN A 644 34.08 3.83 -26.55
CA ASN A 644 33.06 4.75 -26.02
C ASN A 644 33.70 5.79 -25.09
N TRP A 645 33.98 6.98 -25.63
CA TRP A 645 34.48 8.14 -24.87
C TRP A 645 33.60 8.47 -23.66
N GLU A 646 32.29 8.31 -23.79
CA GLU A 646 31.34 8.48 -22.68
C GLU A 646 31.57 7.51 -21.52
N ALA A 647 31.87 6.25 -21.81
CA ALA A 647 32.11 5.24 -20.79
C ALA A 647 33.44 5.46 -20.07
N TRP A 648 34.44 5.99 -20.78
CA TRP A 648 35.70 6.41 -20.16
C TRP A 648 35.50 7.60 -19.23
N LEU A 649 34.76 8.62 -19.69
CA LEU A 649 34.40 9.81 -18.91
C LEU A 649 33.62 9.43 -17.64
N GLU A 650 32.64 8.54 -17.76
CA GLU A 650 31.84 8.06 -16.63
C GLU A 650 32.71 7.35 -15.57
N ARG A 651 33.61 6.46 -16.00
CA ARG A 651 34.53 5.76 -15.08
C ARG A 651 35.51 6.73 -14.41
N PHE A 652 36.00 7.73 -15.15
CA PHE A 652 36.86 8.77 -14.61
C PHE A 652 36.14 9.61 -13.56
N LEU A 653 34.94 10.10 -13.88
CA LEU A 653 34.12 10.90 -12.96
C LEU A 653 33.75 10.10 -11.71
N ASP A 654 33.31 8.85 -11.86
CA ASP A 654 32.99 7.98 -10.71
C ASP A 654 34.21 7.68 -9.83
N ALA A 655 35.41 7.62 -10.39
CA ALA A 655 36.65 7.44 -9.65
C ALA A 655 37.09 8.71 -8.87
N VAL A 656 36.74 9.89 -9.36
CA VAL A 656 37.23 11.19 -8.87
C VAL A 656 36.22 11.90 -7.95
N VAL A 657 34.93 11.63 -8.12
CA VAL A 657 33.82 12.39 -7.51
C VAL A 657 32.97 11.53 -6.57
N VAL A 658 32.52 12.10 -5.43
CA VAL A 658 31.45 11.65 -4.51
C VAL A 658 30.25 12.56 -4.63
#